data_AF-A0A417S9L7-F1
#
_entry.id   AF-A0A417S9L7-F1
#
_cell.length_a   1.000
_cell.length_b   1.000
_cell.length_c   1.000
_cell.angle_alpha   90.00
_cell.angle_beta   90.00
_cell.angle_gamma   90.00
#
_symmetry.space_group_name_H-M   'P 1'
#
loop_
_entity.id
_entity.type
_entity.pdbx_description
1 polymer ?
#
loop_
_entity_poly.entity_id
_entity_poly.type
_entity_poly.pdbx_seq_one_letter_code
_entity_poly.pdbx_strand_id
1 'polypeptide(L)'
;MAIKIALAGNPNCGKTTLFNALTGSNQFVGNWPGVTVEKKEGKLKGHKDVTIMDLPGIYSLSPYTLEEVVARNYLINERPDAILNIVDGTNIERNLYLSTQIMELGIPVIMAVNMMDIVEKNGDKIHIDKLAKKLGCEVVTISALKGTGIKEAANKAVQIAQKKGAAVPVHEFDKDVEAVIRTVESKLGSDIVNEQKRFFAIKLLEKDDKITEQMKSVPDVSAEIKQLEDKFDDDTESIITNERYVYISSIIGDCVTKNKKNAMTTSDKIDRIVTNRWLALPIFAVVMWVVYYVSVTTVGTFVTDWTNDVLFGEIIPPAIENLLNAIHCADWLQGLILDGIVAGVGAVLGFVPQMLVLFLFLAFLESCGYMARVAFIMDRIFRKFGLSGKSFIPMLIGSGCGVPGIMASRTIENDRDRKMTIMTTTFVPCGAKLPIIALIAGALFNGASWVAPSAYFVGIAAIICSGIILKKTKLFAGDPAPFVMELPAYHWPTVSNVLRSMWERGWSFIKKAGTIILMSTIVLWFLMNFGWVDGSFGMLEAEQLNDSILASIGSVIAPLFAPLGWGDWKMAVAAVSGLIAKENVVGTFGILFGFGEVAEDGAEIWGQLAGSLSTVAAYSFLVFNLLCAPCFAAMGAIKREMNNTKWFFTAIGYQTLLAYVVSLCIYQIGNLFIGGGFGIGTVVAVLLIIGFVYLLVRPYKESATLSVSTNKMFSK
;
A
#
# COMPACT_ATOMS: atom_id res chain seq x y z
N MET A 1 28.44 -11.79 27.93
CA MET A 1 28.07 -10.90 26.82
C MET A 1 26.97 -11.58 26.05
N ALA A 2 25.86 -10.89 25.79
CA ALA A 2 24.80 -11.47 24.97
C ALA A 2 25.26 -11.50 23.50
N ILE A 3 25.20 -12.67 22.87
CA ILE A 3 25.55 -12.86 21.46
C ILE A 3 24.39 -12.35 20.60
N LYS A 4 24.67 -11.50 19.62
CA LYS A 4 23.69 -10.99 18.64
C LYS A 4 23.87 -11.69 17.30
N ILE A 5 22.83 -12.36 16.82
CA ILE A 5 22.81 -12.99 15.49
C ILE A 5 21.78 -12.25 14.63
N ALA A 6 22.19 -11.79 13.46
CA ALA A 6 21.27 -11.20 12.48
C ALA A 6 20.75 -12.28 11.52
N LEU A 7 19.43 -12.32 11.33
CA LEU A 7 18.78 -13.15 10.33
C LEU A 7 18.57 -12.30 9.06
N ALA A 8 19.29 -12.64 7.99
CA ALA A 8 19.24 -11.94 6.71
C ALA A 8 18.77 -12.87 5.59
N GLY A 9 18.27 -12.31 4.49
CA GLY A 9 17.86 -13.08 3.31
C GLY A 9 16.82 -12.34 2.46
N ASN A 10 16.57 -12.88 1.26
CA ASN A 10 15.59 -12.32 0.33
C ASN A 10 14.16 -12.37 0.89
N PRO A 11 13.24 -11.52 0.40
CA PRO A 11 11.81 -11.74 0.64
C PRO A 11 11.38 -13.15 0.22
N ASN A 12 10.43 -13.73 0.95
CA ASN A 12 9.88 -15.07 0.69
C ASN A 12 10.83 -16.28 0.77
N CYS A 13 12.10 -16.11 1.18
CA CYS A 13 13.04 -17.24 1.37
C CYS A 13 12.72 -18.13 2.60
N GLY A 14 11.62 -17.87 3.31
CA GLY A 14 11.22 -18.59 4.54
C GLY A 14 11.81 -18.02 5.84
N LYS A 15 12.34 -16.79 5.82
CA LYS A 15 12.94 -16.10 6.97
C LYS A 15 12.03 -16.02 8.20
N THR A 16 10.80 -15.55 8.04
CA THR A 16 9.85 -15.43 9.16
C THR A 16 9.47 -16.80 9.73
N THR A 17 9.36 -17.82 8.88
CA THR A 17 9.12 -19.21 9.31
C THR A 17 10.28 -19.72 10.16
N LEU A 18 11.53 -19.47 9.73
CA LEU A 18 12.72 -19.86 10.49
C LEU A 18 12.83 -19.09 11.81
N PHE A 19 12.57 -17.79 11.80
CA PHE A 19 12.58 -16.94 13.01
C PHE A 19 11.61 -17.49 14.06
N ASN A 20 10.35 -17.73 13.67
CA ASN A 20 9.33 -18.27 14.56
C ASN A 20 9.71 -19.66 15.11
N ALA A 21 10.33 -20.52 14.29
CA ALA A 21 10.81 -21.82 14.74
C ALA A 21 11.90 -21.69 15.83
N LEU A 22 12.85 -20.77 15.62
CA LEU A 22 14.00 -20.53 16.50
C LEU A 22 13.64 -19.81 17.81
N THR A 23 12.70 -18.87 17.79
CA THR A 23 12.38 -18.02 18.96
C THR A 23 11.08 -18.44 19.68
N GLY A 24 10.11 -19.01 18.96
CA GLY A 24 8.81 -19.38 19.50
C GLY A 24 8.00 -18.16 19.96
N SER A 25 7.43 -18.22 21.16
CA SER A 25 6.64 -17.13 21.74
C SER A 25 7.47 -15.99 22.34
N ASN A 26 8.80 -16.17 22.48
CA ASN A 26 9.69 -15.19 23.12
C ASN A 26 10.23 -14.17 22.11
N GLN A 27 9.30 -13.49 21.43
CA GLN A 27 9.60 -12.47 20.43
C GLN A 27 8.97 -11.13 20.82
N PHE A 28 9.72 -10.06 20.58
CA PHE A 28 9.27 -8.69 20.71
C PHE A 28 9.13 -8.09 19.31
N VAL A 29 8.01 -7.41 19.07
CA VAL A 29 7.69 -6.77 17.79
C VAL A 29 7.49 -5.28 18.05
N GLY A 30 8.30 -4.46 17.41
CA GLY A 30 8.21 -3.00 17.43
C GLY A 30 8.43 -2.41 16.04
N ASN A 31 8.79 -1.14 15.98
CA ASN A 31 9.23 -0.48 14.74
C ASN A 31 10.68 -0.02 14.89
N TRP A 32 11.42 0.01 13.79
CA TRP A 32 12.73 0.63 13.76
C TRP A 32 12.64 2.14 14.03
N PRO A 33 13.61 2.75 14.72
CA PRO A 33 13.56 4.18 15.07
C PRO A 33 13.35 5.06 13.83
N GLY A 34 12.35 5.94 13.88
CA GLY A 34 12.08 6.93 12.84
C GLY A 34 11.45 6.41 11.54
N VAL A 35 11.15 5.12 11.43
CA VAL A 35 10.57 4.51 10.22
C VAL A 35 9.41 3.55 10.55
N THR A 36 8.62 3.18 9.54
CA THR A 36 7.47 2.27 9.68
C THR A 36 7.84 0.80 9.50
N VAL A 37 9.12 0.49 9.34
CA VAL A 37 9.61 -0.87 9.15
C VAL A 37 9.51 -1.64 10.47
N GLU A 38 8.92 -2.82 10.42
CA GLU A 38 8.74 -3.70 11.59
C GLU A 38 10.12 -4.21 12.09
N LYS A 39 10.33 -4.14 13.40
CA LYS A 39 11.52 -4.63 14.10
C LYS A 39 11.13 -5.86 14.92
N LYS A 40 11.65 -7.05 14.58
CA LYS A 40 11.42 -8.29 15.35
C LYS A 40 12.70 -8.79 15.98
N GLU A 41 12.67 -8.99 17.29
CA GLU A 41 13.80 -9.47 18.08
C GLU A 41 13.33 -10.60 18.98
N GLY A 42 14.11 -11.66 19.14
CA GLY A 42 13.71 -12.79 19.98
C GLY A 42 14.89 -13.56 20.53
N LYS A 43 14.69 -14.22 21.68
CA LYS A 43 15.72 -15.07 22.28
C LYS A 43 15.73 -16.45 21.62
N LEU A 44 16.91 -16.97 21.31
CA LEU A 44 17.05 -18.30 20.72
C LEU A 44 16.62 -19.38 21.73
N LYS A 45 15.75 -20.30 21.31
CA LYS A 45 15.36 -21.46 22.13
C LYS A 45 16.59 -22.30 22.50
N GLY A 46 16.76 -22.55 23.79
CA GLY A 46 17.89 -23.31 24.33
C GLY A 46 19.13 -22.47 24.66
N HIS A 47 19.19 -21.20 24.24
CA HIS A 47 20.32 -20.30 24.50
C HIS A 47 19.82 -18.94 25.03
N LYS A 48 19.78 -18.77 26.35
CA LYS A 48 19.20 -17.55 26.98
C LYS A 48 20.00 -16.27 26.73
N ASP A 49 21.27 -16.41 26.37
CA ASP A 49 22.22 -15.32 26.14
C ASP A 49 22.38 -14.98 24.65
N VAL A 50 21.61 -15.63 23.76
CA VAL A 50 21.66 -15.39 22.31
C VAL A 50 20.38 -14.70 21.87
N THR A 51 20.54 -13.54 21.24
CA THR A 51 19.46 -12.74 20.68
C THR A 51 19.51 -12.82 19.16
N ILE A 52 18.37 -13.17 18.55
CA ILE A 52 18.19 -13.18 17.11
C ILE A 52 17.45 -11.90 16.70
N MET A 53 18.06 -11.13 15.83
CA MET A 53 17.46 -9.96 15.19
C MET A 53 16.98 -10.33 13.79
N ASP A 54 15.67 -10.23 13.53
CA ASP A 54 15.12 -10.43 12.19
C ASP A 54 15.30 -9.16 11.36
N LEU A 55 16.17 -9.18 10.36
CA LEU A 55 16.29 -8.06 9.42
C LEU A 55 15.15 -8.08 8.41
N PRO A 56 14.69 -6.94 7.87
CA PRO A 56 13.77 -6.93 6.75
C PRO A 56 14.27 -7.80 5.59
N GLY A 57 13.36 -8.44 4.86
CA GLY A 57 13.74 -9.19 3.66
C GLY A 57 14.18 -8.21 2.58
N ILE A 58 15.40 -8.36 2.05
CA ILE A 58 16.04 -7.41 1.14
C ILE A 58 16.68 -8.15 -0.05
N TYR A 59 16.78 -7.50 -1.20
CA TYR A 59 17.45 -8.10 -2.38
C TYR A 59 18.90 -7.65 -2.51
N SER A 60 19.22 -6.46 -2.00
CA SER A 60 20.57 -5.90 -1.95
C SER A 60 20.73 -5.00 -0.73
N LEU A 61 21.95 -4.51 -0.50
CA LEU A 61 22.29 -3.46 0.46
C LEU A 61 22.35 -2.08 -0.22
N SER A 62 21.54 -1.88 -1.27
CA SER A 62 21.39 -0.59 -1.97
C SER A 62 20.41 0.34 -1.22
N PRO A 63 20.35 1.64 -1.52
CA PRO A 63 19.56 2.59 -0.75
C PRO A 63 18.12 2.81 -1.28
N TYR A 64 17.58 1.86 -2.07
CA TYR A 64 16.34 2.06 -2.83
C TYR A 64 15.08 2.00 -1.96
N THR A 65 15.11 1.18 -0.91
CA THR A 65 13.96 0.93 -0.03
C THR A 65 14.31 1.24 1.43
N LEU A 66 13.29 1.49 2.26
CA LEU A 66 13.53 1.74 3.70
C LEU A 66 14.05 0.47 4.38
N GLU A 67 13.59 -0.69 3.95
CA GLU A 67 13.98 -2.02 4.41
C GLU A 67 15.48 -2.26 4.18
N GLU A 68 15.98 -1.98 2.98
CA GLU A 68 17.41 -2.13 2.64
C GLU A 68 18.26 -1.16 3.45
N VAL A 69 17.83 0.09 3.59
CA VAL A 69 18.55 1.11 4.38
C VAL A 69 18.61 0.70 5.86
N VAL A 70 17.51 0.18 6.43
CA VAL A 70 17.47 -0.29 7.82
C VAL A 70 18.38 -1.50 8.02
N ALA A 71 18.27 -2.52 7.15
CA ALA A 71 19.09 -3.71 7.24
C ALA A 71 20.59 -3.37 7.10
N ARG A 72 20.95 -2.52 6.14
CA ARG A 72 22.31 -2.03 5.94
C ARG A 72 22.82 -1.27 7.15
N ASN A 73 22.07 -0.28 7.64
CA ASN A 73 22.51 0.54 8.77
C ASN A 73 22.69 -0.30 10.04
N TYR A 74 21.83 -1.30 10.26
CA TYR A 74 22.02 -2.23 11.37
C TYR A 74 23.31 -3.03 11.21
N LEU A 75 23.55 -3.62 10.04
CA LEU A 75 24.74 -4.43 9.80
C LEU A 75 26.04 -3.61 9.90
N ILE A 76 26.03 -2.35 9.46
CA ILE A 76 27.20 -1.46 9.52
C ILE A 76 27.43 -0.95 10.95
N ASN A 77 26.39 -0.43 11.62
CA ASN A 77 26.54 0.30 12.88
C ASN A 77 26.49 -0.60 14.14
N GLU A 78 25.55 -1.56 14.19
CA GLU A 78 25.37 -2.43 15.37
C GLU A 78 26.31 -3.64 15.33
N ARG A 79 26.78 -4.02 14.14
CA ARG A 79 27.77 -5.05 13.87
C ARG A 79 27.51 -6.36 14.66
N PRO A 80 26.49 -7.15 14.28
CA PRO A 80 26.18 -8.40 14.97
C PRO A 80 27.37 -9.38 14.97
N ASP A 81 27.41 -10.30 15.94
CA ASP A 81 28.51 -11.26 16.10
C ASP A 81 28.53 -12.32 14.98
N ALA A 82 27.37 -12.61 14.39
CA ALA A 82 27.24 -13.47 13.22
C ALA A 82 25.97 -13.15 12.41
N ILE A 83 25.97 -13.54 11.14
CA ILE A 83 24.81 -13.47 10.24
C ILE A 83 24.39 -14.88 9.86
N LEU A 84 23.13 -15.22 10.13
CA LEU A 84 22.48 -16.40 9.58
C LEU A 84 21.72 -15.98 8.32
N ASN A 85 22.37 -16.18 7.17
CA ASN A 85 21.86 -15.78 5.86
C ASN A 85 21.02 -16.91 5.24
N ILE A 86 19.75 -16.64 4.98
CA ILE A 86 18.80 -17.63 4.45
C ILE A 86 18.72 -17.47 2.95
N VAL A 87 18.94 -18.58 2.24
CA VAL A 87 18.97 -18.65 0.78
C VAL A 87 17.89 -19.63 0.32
N ASP A 88 16.98 -19.20 -0.56
CA ASP A 88 16.02 -20.10 -1.18
C ASP A 88 16.73 -21.05 -2.16
N GLY A 89 16.74 -22.35 -1.86
CA GLY A 89 17.37 -23.36 -2.71
C GLY A 89 16.71 -23.51 -4.08
N THR A 90 15.45 -23.12 -4.25
CA THR A 90 14.75 -23.16 -5.54
C THR A 90 15.20 -22.05 -6.48
N ASN A 91 15.67 -20.91 -5.93
CA ASN A 91 16.14 -19.74 -6.67
C ASN A 91 17.51 -19.25 -6.14
N ILE A 92 18.44 -20.18 -6.02
CA ILE A 92 19.73 -19.96 -5.36
C ILE A 92 20.57 -18.85 -6.03
N GLU A 93 20.60 -18.78 -7.36
CA GLU A 93 21.39 -17.80 -8.12
C GLU A 93 21.02 -16.35 -7.73
N ARG A 94 19.72 -16.05 -7.68
CA ARG A 94 19.24 -14.72 -7.31
C ARG A 94 19.44 -14.39 -5.84
N ASN A 95 19.40 -15.38 -4.95
CA ASN A 95 19.65 -15.21 -3.51
C ASN A 95 21.15 -15.01 -3.19
N LEU A 96 22.04 -15.54 -4.03
CA LEU A 96 23.47 -15.35 -3.86
C LEU A 96 23.90 -13.89 -4.12
N TYR A 97 23.11 -13.10 -4.84
CA TYR A 97 23.38 -11.67 -5.04
C TYR A 97 23.51 -10.91 -3.72
N LEU A 98 22.50 -10.98 -2.85
CA LEU A 98 22.56 -10.43 -1.50
C LEU A 98 23.69 -11.05 -0.69
N SER A 99 23.90 -12.36 -0.83
CA SER A 99 24.91 -13.09 -0.08
C SER A 99 26.33 -12.56 -0.32
N THR A 100 26.66 -12.19 -1.57
CA THR A 100 27.97 -11.57 -1.89
C THR A 100 28.17 -10.26 -1.14
N GLN A 101 27.15 -9.41 -1.08
CA GLN A 101 27.24 -8.11 -0.40
C GLN A 101 27.31 -8.24 1.12
N ILE A 102 26.60 -9.22 1.70
CA ILE A 102 26.68 -9.50 3.14
C ILE A 102 28.09 -9.97 3.53
N MET A 103 28.73 -10.80 2.70
CA MET A 103 30.09 -11.28 2.94
C MET A 103 31.14 -10.16 2.89
N GLU A 104 30.89 -9.09 2.14
CA GLU A 104 31.79 -7.91 2.05
C GLU A 104 31.84 -7.07 3.35
N LEU A 105 30.88 -7.25 4.25
CA LEU A 105 30.85 -6.54 5.54
C LEU A 105 31.84 -7.08 6.58
N GLY A 106 32.46 -8.24 6.29
CA GLY A 106 33.44 -8.90 7.15
C GLY A 106 32.85 -9.54 8.42
N ILE A 107 31.52 -9.59 8.55
CA ILE A 107 30.83 -10.28 9.65
C ILE A 107 30.76 -11.78 9.32
N PRO A 108 31.00 -12.69 10.28
CA PRO A 108 30.89 -14.13 10.04
C PRO A 108 29.50 -14.54 9.53
N VAL A 109 29.46 -15.20 8.38
CA VAL A 109 28.21 -15.63 7.72
C VAL A 109 28.07 -17.15 7.79
N ILE A 110 26.87 -17.61 8.12
CA ILE A 110 26.42 -18.98 7.89
C ILE A 110 25.27 -18.96 6.90
N MET A 111 25.41 -19.71 5.83
CA MET A 111 24.39 -19.83 4.80
C MET A 111 23.46 -21.00 5.12
N ALA A 112 22.18 -20.71 5.32
CA ALA A 112 21.12 -21.69 5.48
C ALA A 112 20.33 -21.81 4.17
N VAL A 113 20.61 -22.85 3.38
CA VAL A 113 19.88 -23.15 2.14
C VAL A 113 18.53 -23.77 2.51
N ASN A 114 17.46 -23.01 2.33
CA ASN A 114 16.10 -23.37 2.70
C ASN A 114 15.32 -23.96 1.52
N MET A 115 14.12 -24.47 1.81
CA MET A 115 13.22 -25.12 0.85
C MET A 115 13.82 -26.37 0.19
N MET A 116 14.73 -27.07 0.89
CA MET A 116 15.36 -28.28 0.37
C MET A 116 14.35 -29.40 0.07
N ASP A 117 13.20 -29.41 0.75
CA ASP A 117 12.09 -30.31 0.44
C ASP A 117 11.48 -30.07 -0.95
N ILE A 118 11.48 -28.83 -1.44
CA ILE A 118 11.02 -28.48 -2.78
C ILE A 118 12.11 -28.79 -3.81
N VAL A 119 13.37 -28.48 -3.49
CA VAL A 119 14.54 -28.80 -4.34
C VAL A 119 14.60 -30.32 -4.62
N GLU A 120 14.47 -31.13 -3.57
CA GLU A 120 14.44 -32.60 -3.67
C GLU A 120 13.21 -33.10 -4.46
N LYS A 121 12.04 -32.48 -4.26
CA LYS A 121 10.81 -32.82 -4.98
C LYS A 121 10.90 -32.48 -6.47
N ASN A 122 11.56 -31.38 -6.83
CA ASN A 122 11.86 -31.01 -8.21
C ASN A 122 12.96 -31.91 -8.81
N GLY A 123 13.69 -32.62 -7.95
CA GLY A 123 14.75 -33.54 -8.29
C GLY A 123 16.12 -32.89 -8.43
N ASP A 124 16.23 -31.59 -8.19
CA ASP A 124 17.48 -30.83 -8.27
C ASP A 124 18.44 -31.23 -7.14
N LYS A 125 19.75 -31.10 -7.37
CA LYS A 125 20.79 -31.39 -6.37
C LYS A 125 21.68 -30.18 -6.18
N ILE A 126 21.83 -29.75 -4.92
CA ILE A 126 22.74 -28.69 -4.52
C ILE A 126 23.91 -29.32 -3.77
N HIS A 127 25.12 -29.17 -4.29
CA HIS A 127 26.36 -29.72 -3.73
C HIS A 127 26.93 -28.78 -2.67
N ILE A 128 26.47 -28.96 -1.43
CA ILE A 128 26.76 -28.10 -0.29
C ILE A 128 28.26 -27.95 -0.01
N ASP A 129 29.04 -29.04 -0.10
CA ASP A 129 30.49 -29.00 0.14
C ASP A 129 31.24 -28.12 -0.87
N LYS A 130 30.80 -28.14 -2.13
CA LYS A 130 31.37 -27.29 -3.19
C LYS A 130 30.99 -25.83 -2.96
N LEU A 131 29.73 -25.59 -2.60
CA LEU A 131 29.20 -24.27 -2.34
C LEU A 131 29.91 -23.60 -1.15
N ALA A 132 30.12 -24.35 -0.06
CA ALA A 132 30.85 -23.89 1.12
C ALA A 132 32.30 -23.53 0.79
N LYS A 133 32.99 -24.37 -0.01
CA LYS A 133 34.38 -24.10 -0.43
C LYS A 133 34.50 -22.87 -1.32
N LYS A 134 33.61 -22.69 -2.30
CA LYS A 134 33.66 -21.53 -3.22
C LYS A 134 33.28 -20.22 -2.55
N LEU A 135 32.29 -20.23 -1.66
CA LEU A 135 31.85 -19.03 -0.96
C LEU A 135 32.71 -18.67 0.26
N GLY A 136 33.51 -19.62 0.77
CA GLY A 136 34.32 -19.39 1.97
C GLY A 136 33.52 -19.32 3.27
N CYS A 137 32.28 -19.80 3.28
CA CYS A 137 31.41 -19.81 4.45
C CYS A 137 30.83 -21.20 4.72
N GLU A 138 30.43 -21.46 5.96
CA GLU A 138 29.68 -22.69 6.27
C GLU A 138 28.29 -22.65 5.64
N VAL A 139 27.89 -23.76 5.02
CA VAL A 139 26.59 -23.93 4.38
C VAL A 139 25.84 -25.10 5.03
N VAL A 140 24.57 -24.88 5.38
CA VAL A 140 23.69 -25.87 6.01
C VAL A 140 22.39 -25.96 5.23
N THR A 141 21.86 -27.17 5.06
CA THR A 141 20.55 -27.41 4.45
C THR A 141 19.44 -27.39 5.50
N ILE A 142 18.35 -26.68 5.21
CA ILE A 142 17.20 -26.59 6.10
C ILE A 142 15.89 -26.75 5.31
N SER A 143 14.84 -27.20 6.01
CA SER A 143 13.46 -26.97 5.60
C SER A 143 12.72 -26.33 6.77
N ALA A 144 12.50 -25.01 6.68
CA ALA A 144 11.82 -24.26 7.72
C ALA A 144 10.39 -24.78 7.96
N LEU A 145 9.72 -25.26 6.91
CA LEU A 145 8.37 -25.82 6.99
C LEU A 145 8.33 -27.18 7.70
N LYS A 146 9.29 -28.07 7.42
CA LYS A 146 9.37 -29.41 8.03
C LYS A 146 10.12 -29.43 9.37
N GLY A 147 10.77 -28.33 9.75
CA GLY A 147 11.56 -28.25 10.98
C GLY A 147 12.93 -28.92 10.91
N THR A 148 13.42 -29.30 9.73
CA THR A 148 14.69 -30.02 9.55
C THR A 148 15.88 -29.06 9.42
N GLY A 149 17.02 -29.40 10.03
CA GLY A 149 18.28 -28.63 9.94
C GLY A 149 18.32 -27.30 10.72
N ILE A 150 17.18 -26.79 11.19
CA ILE A 150 17.05 -25.46 11.83
C ILE A 150 17.95 -25.33 13.08
N LYS A 151 17.96 -26.34 13.95
CA LYS A 151 18.76 -26.31 15.19
C LYS A 151 20.26 -26.37 14.88
N GLU A 152 20.65 -27.11 13.85
CA GLU A 152 22.05 -27.22 13.43
C GLU A 152 22.57 -25.88 12.92
N ALA A 153 21.82 -25.21 12.04
CA ALA A 153 22.18 -23.90 11.51
C ALA A 153 22.34 -22.85 12.64
N ALA A 154 21.42 -22.84 13.60
CA ALA A 154 21.50 -21.93 14.74
C ALA A 154 22.69 -22.24 15.67
N ASN A 155 22.96 -23.51 15.96
CA ASN A 155 24.10 -23.89 16.79
C ASN A 155 25.44 -23.55 16.14
N LYS A 156 25.58 -23.77 14.83
CA LYS A 156 26.77 -23.32 14.08
C LYS A 156 26.91 -21.80 14.13
N ALA A 157 25.81 -21.04 14.05
CA ALA A 157 25.85 -19.58 14.11
C ALA A 157 26.30 -19.08 15.49
N VAL A 158 25.91 -19.77 16.56
CA VAL A 158 26.42 -19.49 17.91
C VAL A 158 27.91 -19.82 18.02
N GLN A 159 28.35 -20.94 17.45
CA GLN A 159 29.77 -21.34 17.48
C GLN A 159 30.67 -20.35 16.73
N ILE A 160 30.26 -19.90 15.55
CA ILE A 160 31.05 -18.93 14.77
C ILE A 160 31.10 -17.56 15.46
N ALA A 161 29.97 -17.13 16.05
CA ALA A 161 29.90 -15.90 16.85
C ALA A 161 30.85 -15.94 18.06
N GLN A 162 30.97 -17.08 18.73
CA GLN A 162 31.89 -17.25 19.87
C GLN A 162 33.37 -17.18 19.48
N LYS A 163 33.73 -17.62 18.26
CA LYS A 163 35.11 -17.61 17.78
C LYS A 163 35.64 -16.19 17.51
N LYS A 164 34.77 -15.18 17.36
CA LYS A 164 35.13 -13.77 17.12
C LYS A 164 36.16 -13.55 16.00
N GLY A 165 36.22 -14.44 15.01
CA GLY A 165 37.11 -14.31 13.86
C GLY A 165 36.48 -13.42 12.81
N ALA A 166 37.27 -12.52 12.20
CA ALA A 166 36.84 -11.80 11.00
C ALA A 166 36.70 -12.79 9.82
N ALA A 167 35.60 -12.69 9.08
CA ALA A 167 35.46 -13.44 7.84
C ALA A 167 36.20 -12.71 6.72
N VAL A 168 37.12 -13.40 6.03
CA VAL A 168 37.79 -12.86 4.84
C VAL A 168 36.91 -13.17 3.63
N PRO A 169 36.47 -12.16 2.86
CA PRO A 169 35.69 -12.38 1.64
C PRO A 169 36.50 -13.22 0.63
N VAL A 170 35.86 -14.21 0.01
CA VAL A 170 36.51 -15.15 -0.94
C VAL A 170 36.16 -14.83 -2.40
N HIS A 171 35.34 -13.81 -2.66
CA HIS A 171 34.97 -13.43 -4.03
C HIS A 171 35.91 -12.36 -4.60
N GLU A 172 36.46 -12.66 -5.77
CA GLU A 172 37.22 -11.73 -6.60
C GLU A 172 36.43 -11.46 -7.89
N PHE A 173 36.36 -10.18 -8.28
CA PHE A 173 35.85 -9.76 -9.58
C PHE A 173 36.96 -9.83 -10.65
N ASP A 174 36.66 -9.37 -11.86
CA ASP A 174 37.69 -9.19 -12.89
C ASP A 174 38.89 -8.38 -12.37
N LYS A 175 40.09 -8.73 -12.85
CA LYS A 175 41.37 -8.15 -12.38
C LYS A 175 41.40 -6.64 -12.47
N ASP A 176 40.76 -6.08 -13.49
CA ASP A 176 40.72 -4.63 -13.69
C ASP A 176 39.81 -3.94 -12.68
N VAL A 177 38.66 -4.55 -12.38
CA VAL A 177 37.72 -4.06 -11.36
C VAL A 177 38.34 -4.19 -9.97
N GLU A 178 39.00 -5.30 -9.66
CA GLU A 178 39.70 -5.51 -8.39
C GLU A 178 40.86 -4.51 -8.18
N ALA A 179 41.62 -4.19 -9.22
CA ALA A 179 42.69 -3.20 -9.13
C ALA A 179 42.14 -1.82 -8.72
N VAL A 180 40.99 -1.43 -9.28
CA VAL A 180 40.31 -0.18 -8.94
C VAL A 180 39.75 -0.23 -7.52
N ILE A 181 39.09 -1.32 -7.12
CA ILE A 181 38.57 -1.49 -5.75
C ILE A 181 39.70 -1.36 -4.73
N ARG A 182 40.85 -2.03 -4.93
CA ARG A 182 42.02 -1.93 -4.03
C ARG A 182 42.59 -0.51 -3.97
N THR A 183 42.54 0.22 -5.09
CA THR A 183 42.96 1.62 -5.13
C THR A 183 42.03 2.47 -4.26
N VAL A 184 40.71 2.30 -4.37
CA VAL A 184 39.73 3.00 -3.53
C VAL A 184 39.86 2.59 -2.06
N GLU A 185 40.05 1.31 -1.76
CA GLU A 185 40.29 0.82 -0.38
C GLU A 185 41.51 1.50 0.27
N SER A 186 42.57 1.78 -0.49
CA SER A 186 43.75 2.49 -0.01
C SER A 186 43.50 3.97 0.29
N LYS A 187 42.50 4.58 -0.36
CA LYS A 187 42.06 5.96 -0.12
C LYS A 187 41.14 6.09 1.11
N LEU A 188 40.57 4.98 1.59
CA LEU A 188 39.71 4.99 2.78
C LEU A 188 40.54 5.22 4.05
N GLY A 189 40.11 6.19 4.86
CA GLY A 189 40.76 6.54 6.12
C GLY A 189 40.69 5.44 7.18
N SER A 190 41.39 5.65 8.30
CA SER A 190 41.38 4.75 9.48
C SER A 190 40.04 4.70 10.23
N ASP A 191 39.09 5.58 9.89
CA ASP A 191 37.76 5.64 10.50
C ASP A 191 36.89 4.42 10.14
N ILE A 192 37.19 3.74 9.04
CA ILE A 192 36.49 2.51 8.62
C ILE A 192 37.32 1.29 9.05
N VAL A 193 36.65 0.35 9.72
CA VAL A 193 37.25 -0.93 10.10
C VAL A 193 37.76 -1.65 8.86
N ASN A 194 38.98 -2.20 8.89
CA ASN A 194 39.60 -2.86 7.74
C ASN A 194 38.69 -3.91 7.08
N GLU A 195 37.91 -4.63 7.90
CA GLU A 195 36.96 -5.67 7.48
C GLU A 195 35.79 -5.14 6.64
N GLN A 196 35.49 -3.84 6.70
CA GLN A 196 34.40 -3.18 5.96
C GLN A 196 34.91 -2.34 4.77
N LYS A 197 36.23 -2.14 4.63
CA LYS A 197 36.80 -1.26 3.59
C LYS A 197 36.34 -1.64 2.18
N ARG A 198 36.29 -2.94 1.88
CA ARG A 198 35.80 -3.46 0.60
C ARG A 198 34.37 -3.04 0.31
N PHE A 199 33.46 -3.21 1.27
CA PHE A 199 32.06 -2.81 1.13
C PHE A 199 31.92 -1.31 0.86
N PHE A 200 32.63 -0.46 1.62
CA PHE A 200 32.60 0.99 1.41
C PHE A 200 33.22 1.40 0.07
N ALA A 201 34.32 0.77 -0.35
CA ALA A 201 34.95 1.04 -1.63
C ALA A 201 34.02 0.75 -2.80
N ILE A 202 33.35 -0.42 -2.79
CA ILE A 202 32.37 -0.79 -3.81
C ILE A 202 31.19 0.19 -3.81
N LYS A 203 30.66 0.57 -2.65
CA LYS A 203 29.52 1.50 -2.56
C LYS A 203 29.84 2.92 -3.04
N LEU A 204 31.09 3.37 -2.86
CA LEU A 204 31.55 4.64 -3.43
C LEU A 204 31.67 4.58 -4.95
N LEU A 205 32.12 3.44 -5.50
CA LEU A 205 32.14 3.22 -6.96
C LEU A 205 30.72 3.17 -7.55
N GLU A 206 29.75 2.59 -6.83
CA GLU A 206 28.32 2.58 -7.18
C GLU A 206 27.63 3.95 -7.00
N LYS A 207 28.34 5.01 -6.57
CA LYS A 207 27.79 6.36 -6.33
C LYS A 207 26.63 6.38 -5.31
N ASP A 208 26.71 5.60 -4.24
CA ASP A 208 25.67 5.54 -3.18
C ASP A 208 25.69 6.78 -2.27
N ASP A 209 24.83 7.76 -2.56
CA ASP A 209 24.70 9.02 -1.81
C ASP A 209 24.57 8.84 -0.29
N LYS A 210 23.87 7.79 0.16
CA LYS A 210 23.62 7.57 1.59
C LYS A 210 24.84 7.05 2.33
N ILE A 211 25.75 6.35 1.66
CA ILE A 211 27.04 5.96 2.25
C ILE A 211 27.94 7.19 2.37
N THR A 212 27.93 8.07 1.36
CA THR A 212 28.62 9.36 1.38
C THR A 212 28.18 10.23 2.57
N GLU A 213 26.88 10.28 2.88
CA GLU A 213 26.33 11.00 4.06
C GLU A 213 26.77 10.40 5.41
N GLN A 214 27.07 9.11 5.47
CA GLN A 214 27.47 8.41 6.71
C GLN A 214 28.97 8.52 7.00
N MET A 215 29.78 8.85 5.99
CA MET A 215 31.22 8.98 6.12
C MET A 215 31.62 10.37 6.62
N LYS A 216 32.55 10.43 7.58
CA LYS A 216 33.10 11.70 8.07
C LYS A 216 34.01 12.38 7.06
N SER A 217 34.75 11.58 6.29
CA SER A 217 35.66 12.02 5.24
C SER A 217 35.46 11.13 4.03
N VAL A 218 35.03 11.72 2.92
CA VAL A 218 34.74 11.02 1.67
C VAL A 218 35.92 11.22 0.72
N PRO A 219 36.63 10.16 0.32
CA PRO A 219 37.70 10.30 -0.67
C PRO A 219 37.11 10.59 -2.06
N ASP A 220 37.84 11.37 -2.85
CA ASP A 220 37.48 11.57 -4.26
C ASP A 220 37.87 10.32 -5.08
N VAL A 221 36.84 9.68 -5.63
CA VAL A 221 36.91 8.47 -6.45
C VAL A 221 36.47 8.71 -7.90
N SER A 222 36.28 9.97 -8.30
CA SER A 222 35.78 10.33 -9.63
C SER A 222 36.70 9.86 -10.76
N ALA A 223 38.01 9.85 -10.54
CA ALA A 223 38.99 9.34 -11.49
C ALA A 223 38.87 7.81 -11.69
N GLU A 224 38.70 7.05 -10.61
CA GLU A 224 38.52 5.60 -10.63
C GLU A 224 37.20 5.20 -11.29
N ILE A 225 36.13 5.93 -11.01
CA ILE A 225 34.83 5.75 -11.66
C ILE A 225 35.00 5.93 -13.16
N LYS A 226 35.59 7.06 -13.59
CA LYS A 226 35.77 7.34 -15.01
C LYS A 226 36.67 6.30 -15.70
N GLN A 227 37.70 5.81 -15.02
CA GLN A 227 38.57 4.75 -15.53
C GLN A 227 37.80 3.47 -15.83
N LEU A 228 36.87 3.08 -14.96
CA LEU A 228 36.01 1.91 -15.20
C LEU A 228 35.00 2.17 -16.31
N GLU A 229 34.32 3.32 -16.29
CA GLU A 229 33.32 3.69 -17.31
C GLU A 229 33.94 3.72 -18.72
N ASP A 230 35.10 4.37 -18.88
CA ASP A 230 35.79 4.46 -20.17
C ASP A 230 36.28 3.10 -20.68
N LYS A 231 36.59 2.16 -19.77
CA LYS A 231 37.13 0.84 -20.13
C LYS A 231 36.04 -0.17 -20.48
N PHE A 232 34.95 -0.17 -19.74
CA PHE A 232 33.85 -1.14 -19.91
C PHE A 232 32.68 -0.59 -20.74
N ASP A 233 32.72 0.71 -21.11
CA ASP A 233 31.67 1.40 -21.89
C ASP A 233 30.27 1.27 -21.24
N ASP A 234 30.24 1.31 -19.91
CA ASP A 234 29.04 1.14 -19.09
C ASP A 234 29.18 1.91 -17.77
N ASP A 235 28.08 2.15 -17.06
CA ASP A 235 28.14 2.83 -15.76
C ASP A 235 28.69 1.91 -14.65
N THR A 236 29.35 2.50 -13.63
CA THR A 236 29.98 1.72 -12.56
C THR A 236 29.02 0.84 -11.75
N GLU A 237 27.75 1.22 -11.60
CA GLU A 237 26.77 0.38 -10.92
C GLU A 237 26.45 -0.88 -11.74
N SER A 238 26.26 -0.71 -13.06
CA SER A 238 26.04 -1.80 -14.00
C SER A 238 27.25 -2.73 -14.09
N ILE A 239 28.48 -2.18 -14.12
CA ILE A 239 29.72 -2.97 -14.11
C ILE A 239 29.79 -3.86 -12.87
N ILE A 240 29.66 -3.28 -11.67
CA ILE A 240 29.73 -4.05 -10.42
C ILE A 240 28.60 -5.08 -10.33
N THR A 241 27.40 -4.72 -10.78
CA THR A 241 26.25 -5.64 -10.81
C THR A 241 26.54 -6.83 -11.72
N ASN A 242 27.07 -6.58 -12.92
CA ASN A 242 27.43 -7.62 -13.86
C ASN A 242 28.53 -8.54 -13.30
N GLU A 243 29.59 -7.98 -12.73
CA GLU A 243 30.67 -8.75 -12.09
C GLU A 243 30.17 -9.68 -10.98
N ARG A 244 29.20 -9.22 -10.17
CA ARG A 244 28.53 -10.08 -9.18
C ARG A 244 27.79 -11.24 -9.84
N TYR A 245 27.04 -11.00 -10.90
CA TYR A 245 26.32 -12.07 -11.62
C TYR A 245 27.27 -13.05 -12.33
N VAL A 246 28.38 -12.56 -12.88
CA VAL A 246 29.44 -13.41 -13.46
C VAL A 246 30.04 -14.32 -12.39
N TYR A 247 30.41 -13.75 -11.22
CA TYR A 247 30.90 -14.52 -10.08
C TYR A 247 29.89 -15.58 -9.63
N ILE A 248 28.63 -15.20 -9.44
CA ILE A 248 27.57 -16.12 -9.02
C ILE A 248 27.36 -17.24 -10.05
N SER A 249 27.31 -16.91 -11.34
CA SER A 249 27.15 -17.89 -12.42
C SER A 249 28.29 -18.91 -12.41
N SER A 250 29.52 -18.48 -12.12
CA SER A 250 30.68 -19.35 -11.99
C SER A 250 30.58 -20.34 -10.82
N ILE A 251 29.88 -19.97 -9.74
CA ILE A 251 29.62 -20.85 -8.60
C ILE A 251 28.51 -21.83 -8.94
N ILE A 252 27.39 -21.33 -9.45
CA ILE A 252 26.18 -22.12 -9.69
C ILE A 252 26.44 -23.28 -10.67
N GLY A 253 27.23 -23.05 -11.73
CA GLY A 253 27.56 -24.08 -12.72
C GLY A 253 28.16 -25.36 -12.12
N ASP A 254 28.96 -25.23 -11.06
CA ASP A 254 29.63 -26.36 -10.40
C ASP A 254 28.86 -26.90 -9.18
N CYS A 255 28.02 -26.06 -8.57
CA CYS A 255 27.34 -26.33 -7.30
C CYS A 255 25.92 -26.86 -7.47
N VAL A 256 25.25 -26.64 -8.61
CA VAL A 256 23.84 -27.02 -8.81
C VAL A 256 23.69 -27.94 -10.01
N THR A 257 23.10 -29.11 -9.79
CA THR A 257 22.71 -30.04 -10.86
C THR A 257 21.20 -30.05 -11.01
N LYS A 258 20.69 -29.43 -12.08
CA LYS A 258 19.24 -29.41 -12.38
C LYS A 258 18.80 -30.71 -13.06
N ASN A 259 17.71 -31.31 -12.59
CA ASN A 259 17.26 -32.65 -13.04
C ASN A 259 16.43 -32.60 -14.33
N LYS A 260 15.76 -31.48 -14.62
CA LYS A 260 14.97 -31.32 -15.84
C LYS A 260 15.19 -29.96 -16.49
N LYS A 261 15.86 -29.94 -17.64
CA LYS A 261 16.04 -28.70 -18.42
C LYS A 261 14.74 -28.14 -19.04
N ASN A 262 13.61 -28.88 -19.09
CA ASN A 262 12.44 -28.50 -19.92
C ASN A 262 11.03 -28.92 -19.43
N ALA A 263 10.82 -29.35 -18.19
CA ALA A 263 9.45 -29.67 -17.73
C ALA A 263 8.80 -28.47 -17.05
N MET A 264 7.75 -27.91 -17.65
CA MET A 264 6.97 -26.82 -17.06
C MET A 264 6.37 -27.26 -15.71
N THR A 265 6.62 -26.48 -14.67
CA THR A 265 5.99 -26.65 -13.35
C THR A 265 4.48 -26.37 -13.42
N THR A 266 3.72 -26.76 -12.40
CA THR A 266 2.28 -26.42 -12.32
C THR A 266 2.07 -24.90 -12.33
N SER A 267 2.95 -24.16 -11.66
CA SER A 267 2.95 -22.69 -11.71
C SER A 267 3.17 -22.17 -13.12
N ASP A 268 4.15 -22.71 -13.85
CA ASP A 268 4.44 -22.27 -15.23
C ASP A 268 3.26 -22.52 -16.17
N LYS A 269 2.52 -23.63 -15.97
CA LYS A 269 1.32 -23.93 -16.76
C LYS A 269 0.20 -22.92 -16.51
N ILE A 270 -0.02 -22.55 -15.25
CA ILE A 270 -1.02 -21.53 -14.88
C ILE A 270 -0.57 -20.17 -15.40
N ASP A 271 0.70 -19.80 -15.20
CA ASP A 271 1.24 -18.51 -15.62
C ASP A 271 1.17 -18.36 -17.15
N ARG A 272 1.35 -19.43 -17.94
CA ARG A 272 1.17 -19.37 -19.41
C ARG A 272 -0.21 -18.86 -19.84
N ILE A 273 -1.24 -19.10 -19.03
CA ILE A 273 -2.62 -18.66 -19.28
C ILE A 273 -2.86 -17.30 -18.60
N VAL A 274 -2.59 -17.23 -17.28
CA VAL A 274 -2.91 -16.06 -16.44
C VAL A 274 -2.05 -14.85 -16.78
N THR A 275 -0.80 -15.02 -17.17
CA THR A 275 0.13 -13.93 -17.53
C THR A 275 0.18 -13.64 -19.03
N ASN A 276 -0.69 -14.27 -19.82
CA ASN A 276 -0.75 -14.03 -21.26
C ASN A 276 -1.13 -12.57 -21.56
N ARG A 277 -0.42 -11.92 -22.49
CA ARG A 277 -0.61 -10.51 -22.85
C ARG A 277 -2.07 -10.11 -23.14
N TRP A 278 -2.88 -11.02 -23.68
CA TRP A 278 -4.27 -10.75 -24.06
C TRP A 278 -5.29 -11.35 -23.09
N LEU A 279 -5.05 -12.57 -22.57
CA LEU A 279 -5.98 -13.23 -21.65
C LEU A 279 -5.86 -12.73 -20.20
N ALA A 280 -4.74 -12.14 -19.82
CA ALA A 280 -4.49 -11.68 -18.47
C ALA A 280 -5.56 -10.70 -17.94
N LEU A 281 -5.89 -9.67 -18.71
CA LEU A 281 -6.87 -8.66 -18.30
C LEU A 281 -8.31 -9.21 -18.25
N PRO A 282 -8.80 -9.98 -19.25
CA PRO A 282 -10.10 -10.66 -19.16
C PRO A 282 -10.18 -11.64 -17.99
N ILE A 283 -9.17 -12.49 -17.79
CA ILE A 283 -9.15 -13.44 -16.66
C ILE A 283 -9.23 -12.68 -15.34
N PHE A 284 -8.44 -11.61 -15.22
CA PHE A 284 -8.49 -10.75 -14.06
C PHE A 284 -9.87 -10.13 -13.83
N ALA A 285 -10.50 -9.60 -14.87
CA ALA A 285 -11.85 -9.05 -14.80
C ALA A 285 -12.88 -10.10 -14.35
N VAL A 286 -12.79 -11.33 -14.86
CA VAL A 286 -13.66 -12.45 -14.44
C VAL A 286 -13.43 -12.83 -12.98
N VAL A 287 -12.17 -12.97 -12.55
CA VAL A 287 -11.83 -13.28 -11.15
C VAL A 287 -12.37 -12.20 -10.21
N MET A 288 -12.16 -10.93 -10.55
CA MET A 288 -12.68 -9.82 -9.73
C MET A 288 -14.19 -9.73 -9.76
N TRP A 289 -14.82 -10.00 -10.91
CA TRP A 289 -16.27 -10.08 -11.01
C TRP A 289 -16.82 -11.16 -10.08
N VAL A 290 -16.22 -12.35 -10.03
CA VAL A 290 -16.63 -13.41 -9.08
C VAL A 290 -16.46 -12.94 -7.64
N VAL A 291 -15.32 -12.33 -7.29
CA VAL A 291 -15.07 -11.81 -5.94
C VAL A 291 -16.13 -10.80 -5.53
N TYR A 292 -16.41 -9.80 -6.37
CA TYR A 292 -17.41 -8.76 -6.07
C TYR A 292 -18.82 -9.31 -6.10
N TYR A 293 -19.16 -10.18 -7.04
CA TYR A 293 -20.47 -10.81 -7.12
C TYR A 293 -20.76 -11.60 -5.82
N VAL A 294 -19.85 -12.45 -5.39
CA VAL A 294 -20.07 -13.23 -4.15
C VAL A 294 -20.05 -12.34 -2.91
N SER A 295 -19.17 -11.34 -2.89
CA SER A 295 -18.98 -10.49 -1.71
C SER A 295 -20.05 -9.41 -1.55
N VAL A 296 -20.62 -8.88 -2.63
CA VAL A 296 -21.48 -7.68 -2.63
C VAL A 296 -22.91 -7.97 -3.09
N THR A 297 -23.17 -9.08 -3.79
CA THR A 297 -24.53 -9.36 -4.31
C THR A 297 -25.17 -10.64 -3.79
N THR A 298 -24.40 -11.59 -3.25
CA THR A 298 -24.96 -12.84 -2.71
C THR A 298 -24.78 -12.94 -1.20
N VAL A 299 -23.66 -13.51 -0.75
CA VAL A 299 -23.43 -13.82 0.67
C VAL A 299 -23.30 -12.55 1.50
N GLY A 300 -22.65 -11.50 0.97
CA GLY A 300 -22.52 -10.25 1.69
C GLY A 300 -23.85 -9.56 1.95
N THR A 301 -24.65 -9.37 0.89
CA THR A 301 -25.98 -8.72 0.96
C THR A 301 -26.91 -9.46 1.88
N PHE A 302 -27.03 -10.79 1.72
CA PHE A 302 -27.92 -11.59 2.56
C PHE A 302 -27.66 -11.43 4.07
N VAL A 303 -26.39 -11.36 4.47
CA VAL A 303 -26.03 -11.20 5.88
C VAL A 303 -26.13 -9.74 6.32
N THR A 304 -25.83 -8.80 5.43
CA THR A 304 -25.98 -7.36 5.70
C THR A 304 -27.45 -6.96 5.87
N ASP A 305 -28.33 -7.38 4.96
CA ASP A 305 -29.78 -7.15 5.04
C ASP A 305 -30.34 -7.74 6.34
N TRP A 306 -29.97 -8.99 6.68
CA TRP A 306 -30.37 -9.57 7.96
C TRP A 306 -29.88 -8.76 9.18
N THR A 307 -28.67 -8.21 9.11
CA THR A 307 -28.11 -7.40 10.19
C THR A 307 -28.82 -6.05 10.31
N ASN A 308 -29.13 -5.40 9.19
CA ASN A 308 -29.79 -4.11 9.16
C ASN A 308 -31.27 -4.22 9.51
N ASP A 309 -32.00 -5.09 8.82
CA ASP A 309 -33.45 -5.15 8.89
C ASP A 309 -33.90 -5.87 10.17
N VAL A 310 -33.29 -7.02 10.49
CA VAL A 310 -33.72 -7.84 11.64
C VAL A 310 -33.04 -7.38 12.93
N LEU A 311 -31.70 -7.39 12.95
CA LEU A 311 -30.98 -7.09 14.20
C LEU A 311 -31.10 -5.62 14.58
N PHE A 312 -30.88 -4.70 13.65
CA PHE A 312 -30.89 -3.25 13.90
C PHE A 312 -32.17 -2.52 13.49
N GLY A 313 -33.16 -3.19 12.90
CA GLY A 313 -34.49 -2.64 12.64
C GLY A 313 -35.52 -3.20 13.62
N GLU A 314 -35.72 -4.51 13.62
CA GLU A 314 -36.81 -5.15 14.37
C GLU A 314 -36.47 -5.47 15.83
N ILE A 315 -35.22 -5.81 16.16
CA ILE A 315 -34.86 -6.33 17.49
C ILE A 315 -34.33 -5.24 18.41
N ILE A 316 -33.22 -4.58 18.05
CA ILE A 316 -32.48 -3.72 18.98
C ILE A 316 -33.20 -2.40 19.27
N PRO A 317 -33.60 -1.57 18.27
CA PRO A 317 -34.22 -0.28 18.56
C PRO A 317 -35.53 -0.41 19.35
N PRO A 318 -36.49 -1.28 18.98
CA PRO A 318 -37.74 -1.41 19.73
C PRO A 318 -37.52 -1.94 21.16
N ALA A 319 -36.54 -2.83 21.37
CA ALA A 319 -36.22 -3.31 22.71
C ALA A 319 -35.66 -2.20 23.61
N ILE A 320 -34.80 -1.34 23.06
CA ILE A 320 -34.23 -0.20 23.78
C ILE A 320 -35.30 0.88 24.02
N GLU A 321 -36.11 1.20 23.01
CA GLU A 321 -37.19 2.17 23.12
C GLU A 321 -38.21 1.78 24.20
N ASN A 322 -38.66 0.52 24.22
CA ASN A 322 -39.55 0.00 25.25
C ASN A 322 -38.94 0.10 26.66
N LEU A 323 -37.64 -0.17 26.80
CA LEU A 323 -36.92 -0.04 28.07
C LEU A 323 -36.83 1.42 28.52
N LEU A 324 -36.54 2.34 27.61
CA LEU A 324 -36.43 3.77 27.90
C LEU A 324 -37.78 4.38 28.28
N ASN A 325 -38.84 3.99 27.57
CA ASN A 325 -40.21 4.37 27.87
C ASN A 325 -40.66 3.84 29.24
N ALA A 326 -40.30 2.61 29.60
CA ALA A 326 -40.60 2.03 30.91
C ALA A 326 -39.93 2.78 32.09
N ILE A 327 -38.80 3.45 31.84
CA ILE A 327 -38.06 4.23 32.85
C ILE A 327 -38.49 5.72 32.86
N HIS A 328 -39.45 6.11 32.01
CA HIS A 328 -39.83 7.51 31.79
C HIS A 328 -38.62 8.40 31.45
N CYS A 329 -37.75 7.89 30.57
CA CYS A 329 -36.58 8.61 30.10
C CYS A 329 -37.00 9.86 29.31
N ALA A 330 -36.30 10.98 29.49
CA ALA A 330 -36.59 12.23 28.79
C ALA A 330 -36.37 12.10 27.28
N ASP A 331 -37.21 12.75 26.48
CA ASP A 331 -37.26 12.60 25.01
C ASP A 331 -35.91 12.88 24.33
N TRP A 332 -35.19 13.92 24.78
CA TRP A 332 -33.86 14.24 24.24
C TRP A 332 -32.83 13.12 24.48
N LEU A 333 -32.94 12.41 25.61
CA LEU A 333 -32.05 11.31 25.94
C LEU A 333 -32.45 10.03 25.20
N GLN A 334 -33.75 9.84 24.94
CA GLN A 334 -34.21 8.77 24.06
C GLN A 334 -33.67 8.95 22.63
N GLY A 335 -33.80 10.15 22.06
CA GLY A 335 -33.24 10.47 20.74
C GLY A 335 -31.72 10.30 20.68
N LEU A 336 -30.98 10.69 21.72
CA LEU A 336 -29.53 10.49 21.76
C LEU A 336 -29.15 9.00 21.72
N ILE A 337 -29.88 8.16 22.46
CA ILE A 337 -29.58 6.74 22.57
C ILE A 337 -29.99 6.02 21.27
N LEU A 338 -31.21 6.24 20.78
CA LEU A 338 -31.73 5.55 19.60
C LEU A 338 -31.09 6.11 18.31
N ASP A 339 -31.27 7.40 18.05
CA ASP A 339 -30.85 8.02 16.77
C ASP A 339 -29.37 8.40 16.74
N GLY A 340 -28.76 8.66 17.90
CA GLY A 340 -27.33 8.98 17.99
C GLY A 340 -26.44 7.74 18.10
N ILE A 341 -26.66 6.93 19.13
CA ILE A 341 -25.79 5.81 19.51
C ILE A 341 -26.17 4.53 18.76
N VAL A 342 -27.43 4.07 18.85
CA VAL A 342 -27.86 2.79 18.27
C VAL A 342 -27.78 2.85 16.75
N ALA A 343 -28.27 3.92 16.12
CA ALA A 343 -28.12 4.12 14.68
C ALA A 343 -26.63 4.17 14.27
N GLY A 344 -25.77 4.82 15.06
CA GLY A 344 -24.33 4.85 14.81
C GLY A 344 -23.65 3.48 14.90
N VAL A 345 -24.02 2.66 15.89
CA VAL A 345 -23.54 1.28 16.01
C VAL A 345 -24.10 0.39 14.88
N GLY A 346 -25.37 0.55 14.54
CA GLY A 346 -26.05 -0.16 13.47
C GLY A 346 -25.40 0.09 12.12
N ALA A 347 -25.14 1.36 11.77
CA ALA A 347 -24.45 1.73 10.52
C ALA A 347 -23.08 1.04 10.38
N VAL A 348 -22.34 0.87 11.49
CA VAL A 348 -21.04 0.21 11.48
C VAL A 348 -21.20 -1.30 11.32
N LEU A 349 -22.03 -1.91 12.18
CA LEU A 349 -22.15 -3.37 12.25
C LEU A 349 -22.90 -3.95 11.06
N GLY A 350 -23.84 -3.21 10.48
CA GLY A 350 -24.55 -3.56 9.25
C GLY A 350 -23.64 -3.83 8.06
N PHE A 351 -22.55 -3.06 7.94
CA PHE A 351 -21.61 -3.18 6.83
C PHE A 351 -20.48 -4.21 7.06
N VAL A 352 -20.29 -4.67 8.31
CA VAL A 352 -19.21 -5.59 8.66
C VAL A 352 -19.29 -6.93 7.91
N PRO A 353 -20.46 -7.61 7.78
CA PRO A 353 -20.55 -8.90 7.09
C PRO A 353 -20.03 -8.85 5.66
N GLN A 354 -20.52 -7.90 4.87
CA GLN A 354 -20.07 -7.69 3.49
C GLN A 354 -18.55 -7.47 3.41
N MET A 355 -17.97 -6.68 4.32
CA MET A 355 -16.52 -6.44 4.36
C MET A 355 -15.72 -7.69 4.74
N LEU A 356 -16.21 -8.52 5.65
CA LEU A 356 -15.54 -9.77 6.03
C LEU A 356 -15.45 -10.74 4.85
N VAL A 357 -16.54 -10.91 4.09
CA VAL A 357 -16.55 -11.76 2.88
C VAL A 357 -15.55 -11.23 1.85
N LEU A 358 -15.53 -9.92 1.61
CA LEU A 358 -14.55 -9.32 0.71
C LEU A 358 -13.10 -9.54 1.19
N PHE A 359 -12.82 -9.36 2.48
CA PHE A 359 -11.48 -9.59 3.04
C PHE A 359 -11.06 -11.05 2.99
N LEU A 360 -12.00 -11.99 3.08
CA LEU A 360 -11.74 -13.42 2.89
C LEU A 360 -11.20 -13.69 1.48
N PHE A 361 -11.86 -13.18 0.44
CA PHE A 361 -11.44 -13.38 -0.96
C PHE A 361 -10.12 -12.68 -1.27
N LEU A 362 -9.95 -11.44 -0.80
CA LEU A 362 -8.69 -10.71 -0.99
C LEU A 362 -7.53 -11.42 -0.27
N ALA A 363 -7.73 -11.90 0.96
CA ALA A 363 -6.74 -12.67 1.69
C ALA A 363 -6.41 -13.99 0.98
N PHE A 364 -7.39 -14.65 0.35
CA PHE A 364 -7.18 -15.84 -0.46
C PHE A 364 -6.32 -15.55 -1.70
N LEU A 365 -6.66 -14.52 -2.48
CA LEU A 365 -5.93 -14.12 -3.70
C LEU A 365 -4.50 -13.66 -3.41
N GLU A 366 -4.30 -12.98 -2.28
CA GLU A 366 -2.98 -12.58 -1.78
C GLU A 366 -2.16 -13.82 -1.37
N SER A 367 -2.77 -14.72 -0.58
CA SER A 367 -2.09 -15.89 -0.04
C SER A 367 -1.86 -17.01 -1.04
N CYS A 368 -2.51 -17.02 -2.21
CA CYS A 368 -2.24 -18.01 -3.26
C CYS A 368 -1.20 -17.56 -4.28
N GLY A 369 -0.73 -16.29 -4.19
CA GLY A 369 0.27 -15.72 -5.10
C GLY A 369 -0.29 -15.13 -6.40
N TYR A 370 -1.61 -15.03 -6.56
CA TYR A 370 -2.25 -14.44 -7.75
C TYR A 370 -2.01 -12.92 -7.83
N MET A 371 -2.04 -12.21 -6.70
CA MET A 371 -1.83 -10.75 -6.67
C MET A 371 -0.48 -10.31 -7.26
N ALA A 372 0.58 -11.12 -7.12
CA ALA A 372 1.89 -10.84 -7.72
C ALA A 372 1.85 -10.84 -9.25
N ARG A 373 1.09 -11.76 -9.88
CA ARG A 373 0.92 -11.82 -11.34
C ARG A 373 0.17 -10.60 -11.85
N VAL A 374 -0.91 -10.25 -11.15
CA VAL A 374 -1.73 -9.08 -11.49
C VAL A 374 -0.87 -7.82 -11.46
N ALA A 375 -0.08 -7.62 -10.41
CA ALA A 375 0.85 -6.48 -10.36
C ALA A 375 1.86 -6.48 -11.52
N PHE A 376 2.42 -7.64 -11.87
CA PHE A 376 3.31 -7.78 -13.03
C PHE A 376 2.64 -7.40 -14.35
N ILE A 377 1.41 -7.85 -14.59
CA ILE A 377 0.61 -7.51 -15.78
C ILE A 377 0.34 -6.00 -15.84
N MET A 378 -0.04 -5.42 -14.70
CA MET A 378 -0.42 -4.01 -14.60
C MET A 378 0.79 -3.06 -14.64
N ASP A 379 2.01 -3.55 -14.38
CA ASP A 379 3.23 -2.75 -14.41
C ASP A 379 3.43 -2.03 -15.75
N ARG A 380 3.21 -2.73 -16.87
CA ARG A 380 3.31 -2.12 -18.21
C ARG A 380 2.36 -0.93 -18.40
N ILE A 381 1.19 -0.97 -17.77
CA ILE A 381 0.17 0.08 -17.89
C ILE A 381 0.51 1.23 -16.94
N PHE A 382 0.78 0.92 -15.68
CA PHE A 382 0.99 1.90 -14.62
C PHE A 382 2.31 2.68 -14.79
N ARG A 383 3.36 2.04 -15.31
CA ARG A 383 4.65 2.68 -15.56
C ARG A 383 4.52 3.85 -16.55
N LYS A 384 3.60 3.78 -17.51
CA LYS A 384 3.32 4.89 -18.45
C LYS A 384 2.80 6.14 -17.75
N PHE A 385 2.14 5.98 -16.61
CA PHE A 385 1.57 7.06 -15.81
C PHE A 385 2.45 7.42 -14.61
N GLY A 386 3.64 6.82 -14.53
CA GLY A 386 4.61 7.12 -13.49
C GLY A 386 4.48 6.31 -12.20
N LEU A 387 3.57 5.34 -12.14
CA LEU A 387 3.34 4.47 -10.98
C LEU A 387 3.95 3.08 -11.20
N SER A 388 4.20 2.35 -10.10
CA SER A 388 4.58 0.92 -10.16
C SER A 388 3.37 0.04 -10.47
N GLY A 389 3.56 -1.11 -11.11
CA GLY A 389 2.51 -2.13 -11.21
C GLY A 389 1.97 -2.60 -9.85
N LYS A 390 2.79 -2.54 -8.80
CA LYS A 390 2.35 -2.80 -7.40
C LYS A 390 1.30 -1.79 -6.92
N SER A 391 1.26 -0.58 -7.48
CA SER A 391 0.26 0.45 -7.15
C SER A 391 -1.18 0.04 -7.50
N PHE A 392 -1.34 -0.92 -8.42
CA PHE A 392 -2.65 -1.43 -8.76
C PHE A 392 -3.29 -2.24 -7.63
N ILE A 393 -2.49 -2.97 -6.83
CA ILE A 393 -3.01 -3.79 -5.72
C ILE A 393 -3.80 -2.93 -4.71
N PRO A 394 -3.23 -1.82 -4.18
CA PRO A 394 -3.98 -0.87 -3.34
C PRO A 394 -5.26 -0.33 -3.97
N MET A 395 -5.22 0.05 -5.25
CA MET A 395 -6.37 0.62 -5.95
C MET A 395 -7.51 -0.38 -6.11
N LEU A 396 -7.18 -1.62 -6.44
CA LEU A 396 -8.13 -2.71 -6.56
C LEU A 396 -8.77 -3.08 -5.22
N ILE A 397 -7.98 -3.13 -4.16
CA ILE A 397 -8.52 -3.34 -2.81
C ILE A 397 -9.37 -2.12 -2.39
N GLY A 398 -8.95 -0.93 -2.84
CA GLY A 398 -9.62 0.36 -2.65
C GLY A 398 -11.03 0.45 -3.23
N SER A 399 -11.32 -0.20 -4.38
CA SER A 399 -12.70 -0.31 -4.91
C SER A 399 -13.64 -1.07 -3.99
N GLY A 400 -13.11 -1.91 -3.09
CA GLY A 400 -13.89 -2.44 -1.99
C GLY A 400 -14.08 -1.40 -0.89
N CYS A 401 -12.97 -1.07 -0.23
CA CYS A 401 -12.91 -0.07 0.83
C CYS A 401 -11.55 0.64 0.80
N GLY A 402 -11.57 1.98 0.92
CA GLY A 402 -10.36 2.79 0.90
C GLY A 402 -9.36 2.44 2.01
N VAL A 403 -9.83 2.03 3.19
CA VAL A 403 -8.99 1.71 4.36
C VAL A 403 -8.00 0.55 4.08
N PRO A 404 -8.45 -0.67 3.77
CA PRO A 404 -7.56 -1.78 3.42
C PRO A 404 -6.78 -1.51 2.13
N GLY A 405 -7.34 -0.74 1.19
CA GLY A 405 -6.64 -0.31 -0.03
C GLY A 405 -5.39 0.51 0.31
N ILE A 406 -5.54 1.54 1.14
CA ILE A 406 -4.41 2.36 1.61
C ILE A 406 -3.39 1.51 2.39
N MET A 407 -3.83 0.58 3.24
CA MET A 407 -2.93 -0.29 4.00
C MET A 407 -2.15 -1.26 3.11
N ALA A 408 -2.72 -1.70 1.98
CA ALA A 408 -2.03 -2.56 1.02
C ALA A 408 -0.86 -1.85 0.31
N SER A 409 -0.75 -0.52 0.40
CA SER A 409 0.38 0.24 -0.17
C SER A 409 1.73 -0.13 0.43
N ARG A 410 1.77 -0.83 1.58
CA ARG A 410 3.00 -1.38 2.19
C ARG A 410 3.75 -2.38 1.30
N THR A 411 3.09 -2.93 0.29
CA THR A 411 3.73 -3.82 -0.69
C THR A 411 4.64 -3.07 -1.68
N ILE A 412 4.57 -1.73 -1.69
CA ILE A 412 5.35 -0.84 -2.56
C ILE A 412 6.57 -0.36 -1.79
N GLU A 413 7.76 -0.78 -2.21
CA GLU A 413 8.99 -0.55 -1.45
C GLU A 413 9.54 0.88 -1.63
N ASN A 414 9.36 1.48 -2.82
CA ASN A 414 9.76 2.85 -3.07
C ASN A 414 8.80 3.84 -2.38
N ASP A 415 9.33 4.64 -1.46
CA ASP A 415 8.54 5.57 -0.63
C ASP A 415 7.81 6.64 -1.46
N ARG A 416 8.38 7.12 -2.57
CA ARG A 416 7.73 8.11 -3.45
C ARG A 416 6.52 7.51 -4.15
N ASP A 417 6.70 6.34 -4.76
CA ASP A 417 5.61 5.60 -5.44
C ASP A 417 4.54 5.18 -4.44
N ARG A 418 4.93 4.74 -3.24
CA ARG A 418 4.01 4.38 -2.15
C ARG A 418 3.15 5.58 -1.75
N LYS A 419 3.73 6.75 -1.51
CA LYS A 419 3.00 7.98 -1.16
C LYS A 419 2.05 8.44 -2.27
N MET A 420 2.48 8.43 -3.53
CA MET A 420 1.60 8.73 -4.67
C MET A 420 0.43 7.74 -4.76
N THR A 421 0.70 6.46 -4.54
CA THR A 421 -0.34 5.43 -4.54
C THR A 421 -1.35 5.66 -3.42
N ILE A 422 -0.90 5.98 -2.21
CA ILE A 422 -1.79 6.30 -1.08
C ILE A 422 -2.72 7.48 -1.43
N MET A 423 -2.20 8.53 -2.09
CA MET A 423 -3.00 9.70 -2.49
C MET A 423 -4.04 9.40 -3.58
N THR A 424 -3.74 8.46 -4.47
CA THR A 424 -4.57 8.17 -5.66
C THR A 424 -5.52 6.98 -5.45
N THR A 425 -5.26 6.11 -4.48
CA THR A 425 -6.03 4.88 -4.23
C THR A 425 -7.52 5.15 -4.01
N THR A 426 -7.86 6.24 -3.31
CA THR A 426 -9.26 6.53 -2.93
C THR A 426 -10.07 7.25 -4.01
N PHE A 427 -9.47 7.55 -5.17
CA PHE A 427 -10.21 8.02 -6.34
C PHE A 427 -11.01 6.91 -7.02
N VAL A 428 -10.63 5.64 -6.81
CA VAL A 428 -11.47 4.51 -7.21
C VAL A 428 -12.77 4.56 -6.39
N PRO A 429 -13.95 4.46 -7.02
CA PRO A 429 -15.19 4.36 -6.29
C PRO A 429 -15.22 3.10 -5.41
N CYS A 430 -15.45 3.27 -4.11
CA CYS A 430 -15.62 2.16 -3.17
C CYS A 430 -17.10 1.84 -2.95
N GLY A 431 -17.43 0.70 -2.34
CA GLY A 431 -18.82 0.28 -2.10
C GLY A 431 -19.70 1.36 -1.47
N ALA A 432 -19.17 2.08 -0.48
CA ALA A 432 -19.86 3.18 0.20
C ALA A 432 -20.19 4.41 -0.69
N LYS A 433 -19.63 4.51 -1.91
CA LYS A 433 -19.98 5.57 -2.87
C LYS A 433 -21.11 5.15 -3.81
N LEU A 434 -21.47 3.87 -3.86
CA LEU A 434 -22.56 3.36 -4.69
C LEU A 434 -23.92 3.98 -4.33
N PRO A 435 -24.29 4.17 -3.04
CA PRO A 435 -25.51 4.89 -2.66
C PRO A 435 -25.62 6.28 -3.28
N ILE A 436 -24.52 7.05 -3.27
CA ILE A 436 -24.49 8.40 -3.87
C ILE A 436 -24.69 8.33 -5.39
N ILE A 437 -24.03 7.37 -6.05
CA ILE A 437 -24.16 7.15 -7.50
C ILE A 437 -25.61 6.78 -7.83
N ALA A 438 -26.21 5.86 -7.07
CA ALA A 438 -27.58 5.40 -7.25
C ALA A 438 -28.59 6.54 -7.03
N LEU A 439 -28.44 7.29 -5.94
CA LEU A 439 -29.28 8.45 -5.62
C LEU A 439 -29.28 9.48 -6.74
N ILE A 440 -28.10 9.90 -7.22
CA ILE A 440 -28.00 10.91 -8.27
C ILE A 440 -28.50 10.36 -9.61
N ALA A 441 -28.18 9.11 -9.95
CA ALA A 441 -28.65 8.48 -11.18
C ALA A 441 -30.18 8.34 -11.21
N GLY A 442 -30.79 7.90 -10.10
CA GLY A 442 -32.23 7.74 -9.94
C GLY A 442 -32.96 9.09 -9.96
N ALA A 443 -32.59 9.98 -9.05
CA ALA A 443 -33.30 11.24 -8.83
C ALA A 443 -33.20 12.23 -9.99
N LEU A 444 -32.03 12.37 -10.63
CA LEU A 444 -31.77 13.45 -11.60
C LEU A 444 -31.61 12.98 -13.04
N PHE A 445 -31.40 11.67 -13.25
CA PHE A 445 -31.15 11.10 -14.58
C PHE A 445 -32.11 9.94 -14.92
N ASN A 446 -33.23 9.79 -14.20
CA ASN A 446 -34.24 8.74 -14.43
C ASN A 446 -33.63 7.32 -14.51
N GLY A 447 -32.61 7.04 -13.69
CA GLY A 447 -31.93 5.76 -13.66
C GLY A 447 -31.03 5.48 -14.87
N ALA A 448 -30.54 6.52 -15.55
CA ALA A 448 -29.72 6.33 -16.76
C ALA A 448 -28.49 5.45 -16.51
N SER A 449 -28.35 4.40 -17.32
CA SER A 449 -27.32 3.36 -17.16
C SER A 449 -25.88 3.85 -17.34
N TRP A 450 -25.67 5.06 -17.86
CA TRP A 450 -24.34 5.62 -18.11
C TRP A 450 -23.74 6.34 -16.89
N VAL A 451 -24.55 6.78 -15.91
CA VAL A 451 -24.08 7.59 -14.76
C VAL A 451 -23.12 6.79 -13.86
N ALA A 452 -23.43 5.53 -13.59
CA ALA A 452 -22.54 4.68 -12.80
C ALA A 452 -21.21 4.41 -13.54
N PRO A 453 -21.19 3.93 -14.80
CA PRO A 453 -19.95 3.80 -15.57
C PRO A 453 -19.13 5.09 -15.64
N SER A 454 -19.77 6.26 -15.86
CA SER A 454 -19.06 7.52 -15.98
C SER A 454 -18.35 7.91 -14.67
N ALA A 455 -18.97 7.64 -13.52
CA ALA A 455 -18.35 7.83 -12.21
C ALA A 455 -17.05 7.02 -12.04
N TYR A 456 -17.03 5.76 -12.49
CA TYR A 456 -15.80 4.93 -12.49
C TYR A 456 -14.74 5.46 -13.45
N PHE A 457 -15.13 5.88 -14.66
CA PHE A 457 -14.19 6.47 -15.61
C PHE A 457 -13.57 7.77 -15.11
N VAL A 458 -14.35 8.63 -14.43
CA VAL A 458 -13.82 9.83 -13.77
C VAL A 458 -12.79 9.48 -12.71
N GLY A 459 -13.06 8.46 -11.88
CA GLY A 459 -12.10 7.97 -10.89
C GLY A 459 -10.79 7.47 -11.52
N ILE A 460 -10.88 6.65 -12.58
CA ILE A 460 -9.71 6.15 -13.32
C ILE A 460 -8.94 7.29 -13.98
N ALA A 461 -9.64 8.24 -14.60
CA ALA A 461 -9.03 9.41 -15.23
C ALA A 461 -8.30 10.27 -14.20
N ALA A 462 -8.88 10.46 -13.01
CA ALA A 462 -8.25 11.16 -11.90
C ALA A 462 -6.96 10.45 -11.47
N ILE A 463 -6.95 9.12 -11.32
CA ILE A 463 -5.73 8.35 -10.99
C ILE A 463 -4.63 8.56 -12.03
N ILE A 464 -4.97 8.43 -13.32
CA ILE A 464 -4.02 8.57 -14.42
C ILE A 464 -3.45 9.99 -14.45
N CYS A 465 -4.30 11.00 -14.43
CA CYS A 465 -3.88 12.40 -14.49
C CYS A 465 -3.07 12.78 -13.24
N SER A 466 -3.51 12.35 -12.05
CA SER A 466 -2.77 12.57 -10.80
C SER A 466 -1.40 11.91 -10.82
N GLY A 467 -1.29 10.67 -11.30
CA GLY A 467 0.00 9.97 -11.44
C GLY A 467 0.98 10.78 -12.30
N ILE A 468 0.54 11.21 -13.48
CA ILE A 468 1.35 12.01 -14.41
C ILE A 468 1.74 13.37 -13.79
N ILE A 469 0.77 14.09 -13.21
CA ILE A 469 0.97 15.44 -12.67
C ILE A 469 1.90 15.41 -11.46
N LEU A 470 1.63 14.51 -10.49
CA LEU A 470 2.39 14.40 -9.25
C LEU A 470 3.84 14.01 -9.53
N LYS A 471 4.09 13.04 -10.43
CA LYS A 471 5.46 12.63 -10.79
C LYS A 471 6.30 13.76 -11.37
N LYS A 472 5.66 14.76 -12.01
CA LYS A 472 6.31 15.96 -12.54
C LYS A 472 6.56 17.05 -11.49
N THR A 473 6.11 16.87 -10.25
CA THR A 473 6.38 17.81 -9.16
C THR A 473 7.68 17.47 -8.43
N LYS A 474 8.38 18.47 -7.89
CA LYS A 474 9.64 18.26 -7.14
C LYS A 474 9.51 17.28 -5.97
N LEU A 475 8.31 17.14 -5.40
CA LEU A 475 8.03 16.26 -4.27
C LEU A 475 8.10 14.77 -4.65
N PHE A 476 7.93 14.43 -5.93
CA PHE A 476 7.87 13.05 -6.44
C PHE A 476 8.72 12.82 -7.70
N ALA A 477 9.58 13.78 -8.07
CA ALA A 477 10.51 13.63 -9.18
C ALA A 477 11.58 12.58 -8.83
N GLY A 478 11.99 11.76 -9.80
CA GLY A 478 12.97 10.68 -9.65
C GLY A 478 12.64 9.48 -10.52
N ASP A 479 13.66 8.67 -10.78
CA ASP A 479 13.52 7.49 -11.62
C ASP A 479 12.70 6.39 -10.92
N PRO A 480 11.79 5.71 -11.64
CA PRO A 480 11.10 4.56 -11.10
C PRO A 480 12.13 3.48 -10.75
N ALA A 481 12.06 2.96 -9.52
CA ALA A 481 12.93 1.86 -9.11
C ALA A 481 12.82 0.68 -10.10
N PRO A 482 13.93 0.01 -10.45
CA PRO A 482 13.89 -1.18 -11.30
C PRO A 482 12.87 -2.18 -10.76
N PHE A 483 11.84 -2.48 -11.55
CA PHE A 483 10.79 -3.40 -11.13
C PHE A 483 11.30 -4.84 -11.21
N VAL A 484 11.93 -5.34 -10.15
CA VAL A 484 12.39 -6.72 -10.06
C VAL A 484 11.47 -7.51 -9.12
N MET A 485 10.42 -8.13 -9.66
CA MET A 485 9.49 -8.96 -8.89
C MET A 485 9.81 -10.44 -9.09
N GLU A 486 10.14 -11.18 -8.03
CA GLU A 486 10.04 -12.65 -8.11
C GLU A 486 8.55 -13.01 -8.14
N LEU A 487 8.12 -13.80 -9.13
CA LEU A 487 6.79 -14.40 -9.11
C LEU A 487 6.86 -15.65 -8.22
N PRO A 488 6.32 -15.63 -6.99
CA PRO A 488 6.39 -16.80 -6.10
C PRO A 488 5.64 -17.97 -6.72
N ALA A 489 5.99 -19.23 -6.44
CA ALA A 489 5.19 -20.35 -6.93
C ALA A 489 3.74 -20.28 -6.42
N TYR A 490 2.76 -20.71 -7.24
CA TYR A 490 1.39 -20.88 -6.75
C TYR A 490 1.39 -21.93 -5.65
N HIS A 491 0.76 -21.60 -4.53
CA HIS A 491 0.54 -22.54 -3.44
C HIS A 491 -0.86 -22.39 -2.90
N TRP A 492 -1.37 -23.48 -2.33
CA TRP A 492 -2.67 -23.45 -1.67
C TRP A 492 -2.53 -22.73 -0.32
N PRO A 493 -3.35 -21.71 -0.03
CA PRO A 493 -3.27 -21.01 1.25
C PRO A 493 -3.85 -21.88 2.38
N THR A 494 -3.27 -21.78 3.57
CA THR A 494 -3.83 -22.45 4.75
C THR A 494 -5.09 -21.71 5.21
N VAL A 495 -6.19 -22.44 5.43
CA VAL A 495 -7.48 -21.86 5.85
C VAL A 495 -7.33 -21.00 7.11
N SER A 496 -6.49 -21.43 8.06
CA SER A 496 -6.20 -20.67 9.28
C SER A 496 -5.57 -19.31 9.00
N ASN A 497 -4.64 -19.20 8.04
CA ASN A 497 -4.03 -17.92 7.70
C ASN A 497 -5.03 -16.98 7.02
N VAL A 498 -5.87 -17.51 6.13
CA VAL A 498 -6.91 -16.72 5.44
C VAL A 498 -7.93 -16.19 6.43
N LEU A 499 -8.48 -17.04 7.30
CA LEU A 499 -9.45 -16.63 8.32
C LEU A 499 -8.86 -15.67 9.35
N ARG A 500 -7.61 -15.88 9.76
CA ARG A 500 -6.91 -14.96 10.66
C ARG A 500 -6.71 -13.60 10.01
N SER A 501 -6.29 -13.55 8.74
CA SER A 501 -6.14 -12.29 8.00
C SER A 501 -7.48 -11.57 7.85
N MET A 502 -8.55 -12.30 7.51
CA MET A 502 -9.92 -11.79 7.45
C MET A 502 -10.32 -11.16 8.80
N TRP A 503 -10.13 -11.88 9.90
CA TRP A 503 -10.48 -11.40 11.24
C TRP A 503 -9.66 -10.20 11.69
N GLU A 504 -8.34 -10.20 11.47
CA GLU A 504 -7.47 -9.09 11.83
C GLU A 504 -7.85 -7.80 11.08
N ARG A 505 -8.18 -7.91 9.78
CA ARG A 505 -8.64 -6.77 8.97
C ARG A 505 -10.03 -6.30 9.40
N GLY A 506 -10.97 -7.23 9.59
CA GLY A 506 -12.33 -6.94 10.05
C GLY A 506 -12.37 -6.27 11.43
N TRP A 507 -11.61 -6.79 12.39
CA TRP A 507 -11.50 -6.19 13.72
C TRP A 507 -10.84 -4.80 13.70
N SER A 508 -9.85 -4.60 12.82
CA SER A 508 -9.26 -3.28 12.61
C SER A 508 -10.28 -2.28 12.06
N PHE A 509 -11.15 -2.71 11.15
CA PHE A 509 -12.25 -1.92 10.63
C PHE A 509 -13.24 -1.55 11.74
N ILE A 510 -13.76 -2.54 12.49
CA ILE A 510 -14.71 -2.32 13.59
C ILE A 510 -14.18 -1.32 14.61
N LYS A 511 -12.94 -1.51 15.11
CA LYS A 511 -12.38 -0.60 16.12
C LYS A 511 -12.17 0.81 15.61
N LYS A 512 -11.64 0.96 14.40
CA LYS A 512 -11.23 2.28 13.89
C LYS A 512 -12.37 3.04 13.25
N ALA A 513 -13.04 2.41 12.27
CA ALA A 513 -14.18 3.02 11.61
C ALA A 513 -15.35 3.16 12.60
N GLY A 514 -15.60 2.12 13.41
CA GLY A 514 -16.70 2.14 14.38
C GLY A 514 -16.62 3.25 15.40
N THR A 515 -15.46 3.48 16.03
CA THR A 515 -15.30 4.56 17.01
C THR A 515 -15.51 5.94 16.38
N ILE A 516 -14.98 6.14 15.17
CA ILE A 516 -15.09 7.42 14.47
C ILE A 516 -16.52 7.67 14.01
N ILE A 517 -17.17 6.67 13.42
CA ILE A 517 -18.56 6.77 12.94
C ILE A 517 -19.48 7.05 14.12
N LEU A 518 -19.38 6.27 15.21
CA LEU A 518 -20.20 6.45 16.41
C LEU A 518 -20.05 7.86 17.02
N MET A 519 -18.82 8.36 17.19
CA MET A 519 -18.64 9.72 17.70
C MET A 519 -19.24 10.75 16.75
N SER A 520 -19.12 10.53 15.45
CA SER A 520 -19.61 11.47 14.45
C SER A 520 -21.13 11.46 14.33
N THR A 521 -21.81 10.32 14.51
CA THR A 521 -23.28 10.25 14.53
C THR A 521 -23.84 10.95 15.76
N ILE A 522 -23.22 10.77 16.94
CA ILE A 522 -23.59 11.50 18.16
C ILE A 522 -23.46 13.01 17.97
N VAL A 523 -22.33 13.46 17.38
CA VAL A 523 -22.11 14.89 17.12
C VAL A 523 -23.10 15.42 16.09
N LEU A 524 -23.31 14.73 14.97
CA LEU A 524 -24.27 15.15 13.95
C LEU A 524 -25.69 15.20 14.50
N TRP A 525 -26.10 14.18 15.26
CA TRP A 525 -27.40 14.15 15.93
C TRP A 525 -27.59 15.38 16.82
N PHE A 526 -26.59 15.73 17.63
CA PHE A 526 -26.65 16.91 18.49
C PHE A 526 -26.72 18.21 17.67
N LEU A 527 -25.87 18.37 16.66
CA LEU A 527 -25.84 19.58 15.83
C LEU A 527 -27.14 19.77 15.04
N MET A 528 -27.81 18.67 14.70
CA MET A 528 -29.05 18.67 13.91
C MET A 528 -30.29 18.92 14.76
N ASN A 529 -30.36 18.33 15.96
CA ASN A 529 -31.54 18.42 16.83
C ASN A 529 -31.51 19.60 17.80
N PHE A 530 -30.42 20.37 17.89
CA PHE A 530 -30.34 21.54 18.76
C PHE A 530 -30.08 22.81 17.95
N GLY A 531 -30.60 23.94 18.44
CA GLY A 531 -30.45 25.24 17.80
C GLY A 531 -31.02 26.37 18.64
N TRP A 532 -31.12 27.55 18.04
CA TRP A 532 -31.65 28.74 18.68
C TRP A 532 -32.96 29.16 18.03
N VAL A 533 -34.05 29.11 18.80
CA VAL A 533 -35.37 29.58 18.38
C VAL A 533 -35.89 30.56 19.43
N ASP A 534 -36.40 31.71 18.96
CA ASP A 534 -36.97 32.78 19.81
C ASP A 534 -36.06 33.23 20.98
N GLY A 535 -34.74 33.21 20.76
CA GLY A 535 -33.74 33.64 21.76
C GLY A 535 -33.42 32.61 22.85
N SER A 536 -33.96 31.39 22.75
CA SER A 536 -33.68 30.28 23.67
C SER A 536 -32.97 29.13 22.94
N PHE A 537 -32.05 28.46 23.64
CA PHE A 537 -31.39 27.26 23.14
C PHE A 537 -32.16 26.03 23.61
N GLY A 538 -32.56 25.17 22.68
CA GLY A 538 -33.38 24.00 22.97
C GLY A 538 -33.26 22.91 21.91
N MET A 539 -33.90 21.78 22.20
CA MET A 539 -34.12 20.73 21.21
C MET A 539 -35.20 21.20 20.24
N LEU A 540 -34.91 21.08 18.95
CA LEU A 540 -35.74 21.56 17.85
C LEU A 540 -36.78 20.52 17.46
N GLU A 541 -37.94 21.00 17.04
CA GLU A 541 -38.91 20.17 16.34
C GLU A 541 -38.48 19.97 14.87
N ALA A 542 -38.99 18.93 14.21
CA ALA A 542 -38.60 18.57 12.83
C ALA A 542 -38.79 19.72 11.82
N GLU A 543 -39.73 20.62 12.08
CA GLU A 543 -40.04 21.78 11.23
C GLU A 543 -39.03 22.93 11.39
N GLN A 544 -38.24 22.92 12.46
CA GLN A 544 -37.25 23.94 12.82
C GLN A 544 -35.81 23.56 12.42
N LEU A 545 -35.62 22.54 11.57
CA LEU A 545 -34.30 22.08 11.12
C LEU A 545 -33.40 23.17 10.52
N ASN A 546 -34.00 24.23 9.94
CA ASN A 546 -33.26 25.38 9.38
C ASN A 546 -32.58 26.24 10.47
N ASP A 547 -33.04 26.18 11.71
CA ASP A 547 -32.49 26.94 12.85
C ASP A 547 -31.47 26.12 13.68
N SER A 548 -31.14 24.91 13.20
CA SER A 548 -30.17 24.02 13.83
C SER A 548 -28.75 24.58 13.79
N ILE A 549 -27.92 24.17 14.76
CA ILE A 549 -26.50 24.49 14.76
C ILE A 549 -25.86 24.00 13.44
N LEU A 550 -26.29 22.83 12.96
CA LEU A 550 -25.81 22.26 11.71
C LEU A 550 -26.12 23.15 10.50
N ALA A 551 -27.33 23.72 10.42
CA ALA A 551 -27.70 24.68 9.39
C ALA A 551 -26.88 25.97 9.47
N SER A 552 -26.58 26.46 10.67
CA SER A 552 -25.74 27.64 10.87
C SER A 552 -24.30 27.42 10.37
N ILE A 553 -23.69 26.27 10.69
CA ILE A 553 -22.35 25.89 10.23
C ILE A 553 -22.36 25.64 8.72
N GLY A 554 -23.36 24.92 8.23
CA GLY A 554 -23.56 24.63 6.82
C GLY A 554 -23.65 25.90 5.98
N SER A 555 -24.39 26.90 6.45
CA SER A 555 -24.58 28.19 5.76
C SER A 555 -23.29 29.01 5.67
N VAL A 556 -22.35 28.85 6.61
CA VAL A 556 -21.03 29.49 6.54
C VAL A 556 -20.14 28.84 5.47
N ILE A 557 -20.25 27.52 5.28
CA ILE A 557 -19.43 26.77 4.32
C ILE A 557 -20.07 26.78 2.92
N ALA A 558 -21.40 26.87 2.82
CA ALA A 558 -22.17 26.84 1.57
C ALA A 558 -21.66 27.81 0.47
N PRO A 559 -21.25 29.06 0.74
CA PRO A 559 -20.68 29.95 -0.26
C PRO A 559 -19.45 29.38 -0.99
N LEU A 560 -18.66 28.53 -0.34
CA LEU A 560 -17.52 27.85 -0.96
C LEU A 560 -17.96 26.92 -2.11
N PHE A 561 -19.17 26.38 -2.02
CA PHE A 561 -19.72 25.43 -2.99
C PHE A 561 -20.69 26.07 -3.99
N ALA A 562 -21.04 27.34 -3.82
CA ALA A 562 -21.84 28.09 -4.78
C ALA A 562 -21.27 28.06 -6.22
N PRO A 563 -19.93 28.18 -6.45
CA PRO A 563 -19.35 28.05 -7.79
C PRO A 563 -19.47 26.65 -8.40
N LEU A 564 -19.82 25.63 -7.62
CA LEU A 564 -20.01 24.24 -8.06
C LEU A 564 -21.48 23.91 -8.36
N GLY A 565 -22.40 24.85 -8.12
CA GLY A 565 -23.82 24.71 -8.42
C GLY A 565 -24.71 24.25 -7.28
N TRP A 566 -24.14 24.05 -6.08
CA TRP A 566 -24.85 23.52 -4.92
C TRP A 566 -24.47 24.29 -3.64
N GLY A 567 -24.44 25.62 -3.72
CA GLY A 567 -24.17 26.51 -2.59
C GLY A 567 -25.30 26.60 -1.55
N ASP A 568 -26.03 25.51 -1.37
CA ASP A 568 -27.07 25.35 -0.36
C ASP A 568 -26.49 24.67 0.89
N TRP A 569 -26.96 25.06 2.07
CA TRP A 569 -26.43 24.53 3.32
C TRP A 569 -26.69 23.03 3.49
N LYS A 570 -27.82 22.50 2.98
CA LYS A 570 -28.13 21.06 3.05
C LYS A 570 -27.13 20.27 2.23
N MET A 571 -26.77 20.78 1.05
CA MET A 571 -25.77 20.17 0.17
C MET A 571 -24.36 20.23 0.77
N ALA A 572 -24.00 21.38 1.36
CA ALA A 572 -22.73 21.55 2.04
C ALA A 572 -22.61 20.60 3.25
N VAL A 573 -23.65 20.49 4.06
CA VAL A 573 -23.72 19.57 5.21
C VAL A 573 -23.65 18.11 4.75
N ALA A 574 -24.39 17.73 3.71
CA ALA A 574 -24.35 16.38 3.16
C ALA A 574 -22.95 16.02 2.61
N ALA A 575 -22.26 16.96 1.94
CA ALA A 575 -20.89 16.74 1.47
C ALA A 575 -19.89 16.56 2.64
N VAL A 576 -20.08 17.31 3.73
CA VAL A 576 -19.25 17.21 4.94
C VAL A 576 -19.55 15.94 5.72
N SER A 577 -20.83 15.55 5.87
CA SER A 577 -21.21 14.30 6.52
C SER A 577 -20.67 13.09 5.75
N GLY A 578 -20.57 13.20 4.41
CA GLY A 578 -19.88 12.23 3.55
C GLY A 578 -18.39 12.03 3.85
N LEU A 579 -17.72 12.96 4.55
CA LEU A 579 -16.33 12.79 5.01
C LEU A 579 -16.23 11.91 6.25
N ILE A 580 -17.29 11.76 7.03
CA ILE A 580 -17.35 10.82 8.15
C ILE A 580 -17.46 9.41 7.60
N ALA A 581 -18.49 9.18 6.79
CA ALA A 581 -18.79 7.94 6.07
C ALA A 581 -19.54 8.32 4.78
N LYS A 582 -19.18 7.70 3.65
CA LYS A 582 -19.68 8.14 2.33
C LYS A 582 -21.14 7.73 2.11
N GLU A 583 -21.52 6.61 2.68
CA GLU A 583 -22.89 6.10 2.74
C GLU A 583 -23.84 7.05 3.49
N ASN A 584 -23.34 7.81 4.47
CA ASN A 584 -24.16 8.73 5.26
C ASN A 584 -24.73 9.90 4.45
N VAL A 585 -24.23 10.16 3.24
CA VAL A 585 -24.75 11.26 2.39
C VAL A 585 -26.24 11.06 2.12
N VAL A 586 -26.67 9.84 1.79
CA VAL A 586 -28.08 9.53 1.49
C VAL A 586 -28.94 9.65 2.74
N GLY A 587 -28.51 9.06 3.86
CA GLY A 587 -29.21 9.19 5.15
C GLY A 587 -29.30 10.63 5.65
N THR A 588 -28.24 11.43 5.45
CA THR A 588 -28.24 12.86 5.77
C THR A 588 -29.29 13.59 4.95
N PHE A 589 -29.42 13.29 3.65
CA PHE A 589 -30.48 13.88 2.84
C PHE A 589 -31.87 13.43 3.28
N GLY A 590 -32.04 12.17 3.68
CA GLY A 590 -33.28 11.68 4.30
C GLY A 590 -33.75 12.61 5.40
N ILE A 591 -32.90 12.80 6.40
CA ILE A 591 -33.24 13.62 7.57
C ILE A 591 -33.45 15.10 7.19
N LEU A 592 -32.57 15.67 6.34
CA LEU A 592 -32.66 17.08 5.91
C LEU A 592 -33.87 17.39 5.02
N PHE A 593 -34.47 16.37 4.40
CA PHE A 593 -35.71 16.47 3.63
C PHE A 593 -36.95 15.99 4.42
N GLY A 594 -36.79 15.62 5.69
CA GLY A 594 -37.91 15.27 6.59
C GLY A 594 -38.35 13.81 6.53
N PHE A 595 -37.49 12.91 6.05
CA PHE A 595 -37.73 11.46 6.04
C PHE A 595 -36.92 10.80 7.16
N GLY A 596 -37.57 9.95 7.97
CA GLY A 596 -36.93 9.26 9.09
C GLY A 596 -35.99 8.14 8.63
N GLU A 597 -36.49 7.23 7.81
CA GLU A 597 -35.70 6.19 7.15
C GLU A 597 -35.81 6.34 5.63
N VAL A 598 -34.70 6.09 4.94
CA VAL A 598 -34.55 6.17 3.48
C VAL A 598 -33.86 4.90 3.03
N ALA A 599 -34.32 4.33 1.92
CA ALA A 599 -33.62 3.21 1.28
C ALA A 599 -32.18 3.60 0.92
N GLU A 600 -31.30 2.61 0.70
CA GLU A 600 -29.89 2.88 0.35
C GLU A 600 -29.74 3.71 -0.93
N ASP A 601 -30.68 3.62 -1.88
CA ASP A 601 -30.72 4.43 -3.10
C ASP A 601 -31.49 5.76 -2.94
N GLY A 602 -32.11 5.97 -1.77
CA GLY A 602 -32.86 7.16 -1.38
C GLY A 602 -34.08 7.45 -2.26
N ALA A 603 -34.76 6.42 -2.76
CA ALA A 603 -35.93 6.56 -3.64
C ALA A 603 -36.98 7.57 -3.11
N GLU A 604 -37.13 7.66 -1.79
CA GLU A 604 -38.07 8.53 -1.09
C GLU A 604 -37.75 10.02 -1.27
N ILE A 605 -36.47 10.38 -1.38
CA ILE A 605 -36.01 11.78 -1.49
C ILE A 605 -35.79 12.25 -2.93
N TRP A 606 -35.98 11.38 -3.94
CA TRP A 606 -35.68 11.70 -5.34
C TRP A 606 -36.42 12.95 -5.84
N GLY A 607 -37.71 13.09 -5.51
CA GLY A 607 -38.51 14.24 -5.93
C GLY A 607 -38.02 15.56 -5.34
N GLN A 608 -37.68 15.59 -4.04
CA GLN A 608 -37.16 16.77 -3.35
C GLN A 608 -35.77 17.16 -3.86
N LEU A 609 -34.92 16.16 -4.09
CA LEU A 609 -33.57 16.38 -4.61
C LEU A 609 -33.60 16.90 -6.05
N ALA A 610 -34.47 16.35 -6.89
CA ALA A 610 -34.67 16.81 -8.27
C ALA A 610 -35.22 18.24 -8.35
N GLY A 611 -36.03 18.66 -7.37
CA GLY A 611 -36.50 20.04 -7.25
C GLY A 611 -35.43 21.03 -6.76
N SER A 612 -34.41 20.54 -6.06
CA SER A 612 -33.39 21.35 -5.38
C SER A 612 -32.11 21.54 -6.19
N LEU A 613 -31.78 20.64 -7.13
CA LEU A 613 -30.56 20.66 -7.93
C LEU A 613 -30.84 20.61 -9.44
N SER A 614 -30.06 21.35 -10.22
CA SER A 614 -29.98 21.11 -11.66
C SER A 614 -29.21 19.82 -11.95
N THR A 615 -29.45 19.21 -13.11
CA THR A 615 -28.76 17.97 -13.52
C THR A 615 -27.24 18.11 -13.52
N VAL A 616 -26.72 19.27 -13.93
CA VAL A 616 -25.29 19.58 -13.94
C VAL A 616 -24.75 19.80 -12.52
N ALA A 617 -25.49 20.49 -11.66
CA ALA A 617 -25.12 20.67 -10.25
C ALA A 617 -25.06 19.34 -9.50
N ALA A 618 -26.03 18.45 -9.76
CA ALA A 618 -26.06 17.12 -9.18
C ALA A 618 -24.88 16.24 -9.65
N TYR A 619 -24.52 16.30 -10.92
CA TYR A 619 -23.34 15.59 -11.41
C TYR A 619 -22.02 16.18 -10.86
N SER A 620 -21.95 17.51 -10.70
CA SER A 620 -20.86 18.19 -9.98
C SER A 620 -20.75 17.72 -8.52
N PHE A 621 -21.88 17.63 -7.81
CA PHE A 621 -21.94 17.10 -6.44
C PHE A 621 -21.47 15.64 -6.36
N LEU A 622 -21.88 14.81 -7.32
CA LEU A 622 -21.44 13.41 -7.43
C LEU A 622 -19.92 13.33 -7.60
N VAL A 623 -19.35 14.08 -8.54
CA VAL A 623 -17.90 14.05 -8.81
C VAL A 623 -17.09 14.62 -7.65
N PHE A 624 -17.59 15.65 -6.97
CA PHE A 624 -16.96 16.18 -5.77
C PHE A 624 -16.87 15.09 -4.70
N ASN A 625 -17.98 14.44 -4.36
CA ASN A 625 -18.01 13.39 -3.34
C ASN A 625 -17.21 12.14 -3.71
N LEU A 626 -17.04 11.89 -5.01
CA LEU A 626 -16.27 10.78 -5.55
C LEU A 626 -14.76 11.02 -5.46
N LEU A 627 -14.28 12.24 -5.69
CA LEU A 627 -12.85 12.58 -5.74
C LEU A 627 -12.31 13.27 -4.48
N CYS A 628 -13.17 13.83 -3.63
CA CYS A 628 -12.72 14.58 -2.46
C CYS A 628 -12.03 13.69 -1.42
N ALA A 629 -11.62 14.30 -0.31
CA ALA A 629 -11.04 13.56 0.79
C ALA A 629 -11.89 12.32 1.15
N PRO A 630 -11.24 11.16 1.39
CA PRO A 630 -11.95 9.93 1.68
C PRO A 630 -12.57 9.99 3.07
N CYS A 631 -13.30 8.96 3.48
CA CYS A 631 -13.89 8.91 4.83
C CYS A 631 -12.82 9.02 5.93
N PHE A 632 -13.19 9.46 7.14
CA PHE A 632 -12.28 9.64 8.27
C PHE A 632 -11.49 8.37 8.61
N ALA A 633 -12.09 7.18 8.44
CA ALA A 633 -11.40 5.91 8.60
C ALA A 633 -10.22 5.77 7.61
N ALA A 634 -10.43 6.14 6.35
CA ALA A 634 -9.39 6.15 5.32
C ALA A 634 -8.36 7.27 5.56
N MET A 635 -8.77 8.46 6.00
CA MET A 635 -7.83 9.51 6.42
C MET A 635 -6.92 9.04 7.56
N GLY A 636 -7.47 8.31 8.55
CA GLY A 636 -6.70 7.68 9.61
C GLY A 636 -5.68 6.66 9.09
N ALA A 637 -6.06 5.88 8.06
CA ALA A 637 -5.13 4.99 7.37
C ALA A 637 -4.03 5.77 6.63
N ILE A 638 -4.36 6.85 5.91
CA ILE A 638 -3.37 7.72 5.24
C ILE A 638 -2.35 8.25 6.26
N LYS A 639 -2.82 8.81 7.38
CA LYS A 639 -1.96 9.34 8.44
C LYS A 639 -0.98 8.29 8.97
N ARG A 640 -1.46 7.06 9.19
CA ARG A 640 -0.64 5.95 9.68
C ARG A 640 0.38 5.49 8.65
N GLU A 641 -0.01 5.33 7.40
CA GLU A 641 0.89 4.82 6.35
C GLU A 641 1.94 5.85 5.92
N MET A 642 1.60 7.14 5.91
CA MET A 642 2.54 8.22 5.59
C MET A 642 3.48 8.58 6.75
N ASN A 643 3.11 8.27 7.99
CA ASN A 643 3.87 8.52 9.23
C ASN A 643 4.42 9.95 9.34
N ASN A 644 3.73 10.94 8.75
CA ASN A 644 4.15 12.33 8.73
C ASN A 644 2.93 13.25 8.52
N THR A 645 2.71 14.17 9.45
CA THR A 645 1.56 15.09 9.45
C THR A 645 1.56 16.05 8.26
N LYS A 646 2.73 16.49 7.78
CA LYS A 646 2.81 17.37 6.58
C LYS A 646 2.34 16.62 5.33
N TRP A 647 2.76 15.35 5.20
CA TRP A 647 2.33 14.50 4.10
C TRP A 647 0.84 14.17 4.15
N PHE A 648 0.30 13.95 5.35
CA PHE A 648 -1.14 13.77 5.56
C PHE A 648 -1.94 14.97 5.04
N PHE A 649 -1.63 16.20 5.48
CA PHE A 649 -2.35 17.39 5.00
C PHE A 649 -2.13 17.66 3.51
N THR A 650 -0.95 17.34 2.98
CA THR A 650 -0.68 17.43 1.53
C THR A 650 -1.58 16.48 0.73
N ALA A 651 -1.79 15.25 1.22
CA ALA A 651 -2.66 14.27 0.58
C ALA A 651 -4.12 14.73 0.57
N ILE A 652 -4.65 15.11 1.74
CA ILE A 652 -6.05 15.56 1.89
C ILE A 652 -6.29 16.85 1.11
N GLY A 653 -5.34 17.78 1.16
CA GLY A 653 -5.39 19.03 0.40
C GLY A 653 -5.39 18.78 -1.10
N TYR A 654 -4.54 17.87 -1.59
CA TYR A 654 -4.49 17.50 -3.00
C TYR A 654 -5.81 16.87 -3.49
N GLN A 655 -6.35 15.89 -2.75
CA GLN A 655 -7.60 15.20 -3.10
C GLN A 655 -8.78 16.18 -3.14
N THR A 656 -8.90 17.04 -2.11
CA THR A 656 -9.98 18.03 -2.02
C THR A 656 -9.86 19.09 -3.11
N LEU A 657 -8.65 19.59 -3.37
CA LEU A 657 -8.41 20.59 -4.41
C LEU A 657 -8.72 20.02 -5.81
N LEU A 658 -8.27 18.80 -6.09
CA LEU A 658 -8.57 18.13 -7.36
C LEU A 658 -10.07 17.95 -7.54
N ALA A 659 -10.77 17.45 -6.51
CA ALA A 659 -12.22 17.28 -6.54
C ALA A 659 -12.95 18.60 -6.78
N TYR A 660 -12.54 19.67 -6.10
CA TYR A 660 -13.12 21.00 -6.27
C TYR A 660 -12.93 21.53 -7.69
N VAL A 661 -11.70 21.46 -8.22
CA VAL A 661 -11.37 21.93 -9.58
C VAL A 661 -12.16 21.16 -10.64
N VAL A 662 -12.19 19.82 -10.55
CA VAL A 662 -12.92 18.98 -11.51
C VAL A 662 -14.42 19.29 -11.46
N SER A 663 -14.99 19.40 -10.26
CA SER A 663 -16.44 19.66 -10.08
C SER A 663 -16.83 21.07 -10.55
N LEU A 664 -15.99 22.07 -10.28
CA LEU A 664 -16.16 23.43 -10.80
C LEU A 664 -16.13 23.44 -12.34
N CYS A 665 -15.17 22.74 -12.95
CA CYS A 665 -15.09 22.65 -14.41
C CYS A 665 -16.34 22.00 -15.00
N ILE A 666 -16.79 20.88 -14.41
CA ILE A 666 -18.02 20.19 -14.82
C ILE A 666 -19.23 21.12 -14.72
N TYR A 667 -19.38 21.84 -13.60
CA TYR A 667 -20.53 22.72 -13.42
C TYR A 667 -20.54 23.90 -14.38
N GLN A 668 -19.44 24.65 -14.43
CA GLN A 668 -19.37 25.90 -15.20
C GLN A 668 -19.45 25.66 -16.72
N ILE A 669 -18.85 24.57 -17.20
CA ILE A 669 -18.86 24.22 -18.62
C ILE A 669 -20.16 23.49 -18.98
N GLY A 670 -20.63 22.57 -18.13
CA GLY A 670 -21.91 21.91 -18.32
C GLY A 670 -23.07 22.91 -18.39
N ASN A 671 -23.06 23.93 -17.52
CA ASN A 671 -24.06 24.99 -17.53
C ASN A 671 -24.02 25.80 -18.84
N LEU A 672 -22.83 26.09 -19.39
CA LEU A 672 -22.68 26.74 -20.69
C LEU A 672 -23.35 25.92 -21.82
N PHE A 673 -23.16 24.60 -21.83
CA PHE A 673 -23.72 23.73 -22.86
C PHE A 673 -25.24 23.59 -22.82
N ILE A 674 -25.86 23.81 -21.65
CA ILE A 674 -27.33 23.76 -21.47
C ILE A 674 -27.97 25.15 -21.67
N GLY A 675 -27.19 26.14 -22.15
CA GLY A 675 -27.68 27.48 -22.47
C GLY A 675 -27.54 28.49 -21.32
N GLY A 676 -26.77 28.17 -20.28
CA GLY A 676 -26.40 29.11 -19.22
C GLY A 676 -25.47 30.22 -19.71
N GLY A 677 -25.50 31.37 -19.02
CA GLY A 677 -24.70 32.54 -19.38
C GLY A 677 -23.20 32.35 -19.18
N PHE A 678 -22.40 32.94 -20.08
CA PHE A 678 -20.94 33.00 -19.95
C PHE A 678 -20.55 34.01 -18.86
N GLY A 679 -19.89 33.56 -17.80
CA GLY A 679 -19.53 34.40 -16.65
C GLY A 679 -18.08 34.24 -16.20
N ILE A 680 -17.72 34.93 -15.11
CA ILE A 680 -16.38 34.87 -14.50
C ILE A 680 -16.03 33.42 -14.10
N GLY A 681 -17.00 32.65 -13.59
CA GLY A 681 -16.82 31.24 -13.25
C GLY A 681 -16.42 30.37 -14.44
N THR A 682 -16.97 30.64 -15.63
CA THR A 682 -16.60 29.96 -16.87
C THR A 682 -15.17 30.30 -17.29
N VAL A 683 -14.75 31.56 -17.17
CA VAL A 683 -13.37 31.98 -17.46
C VAL A 683 -12.39 31.27 -16.53
N VAL A 684 -12.68 31.21 -15.23
CA VAL A 684 -11.87 30.49 -14.24
C VAL A 684 -11.80 29.00 -14.58
N ALA A 685 -12.92 28.37 -14.94
CA ALA A 685 -12.96 26.96 -15.35
C ALA A 685 -12.05 26.70 -16.57
N VAL A 686 -12.12 27.54 -17.59
CA VAL A 686 -11.28 27.43 -18.79
C VAL A 686 -9.80 27.58 -18.45
N LEU A 687 -9.44 28.57 -17.62
CA LEU A 687 -8.05 28.76 -17.17
C LEU A 687 -7.54 27.57 -16.35
N LEU A 688 -8.38 26.98 -15.49
CA LEU A 688 -8.04 25.80 -14.72
C LEU A 688 -7.83 24.58 -15.62
N ILE A 689 -8.63 24.41 -16.68
CA ILE A 689 -8.41 23.36 -17.69
C ILE A 689 -7.09 23.58 -18.42
N ILE A 690 -6.82 24.82 -18.88
CA ILE A 690 -5.55 25.14 -19.54
C ILE A 690 -4.37 24.82 -18.61
N GLY A 691 -4.45 25.22 -17.34
CA GLY A 691 -3.45 24.90 -16.33
C GLY A 691 -3.29 23.40 -16.10
N PHE A 692 -4.40 22.66 -16.03
CA PHE A 692 -4.40 21.21 -15.86
C PHE A 692 -3.76 20.49 -17.05
N VAL A 693 -4.13 20.87 -18.27
CA VAL A 693 -3.54 20.36 -19.52
C VAL A 693 -2.07 20.70 -19.60
N TYR A 694 -1.68 21.92 -19.23
CA TYR A 694 -0.28 22.32 -19.15
C TYR A 694 0.50 21.44 -18.16
N LEU A 695 -0.04 21.18 -16.96
CA LEU A 695 0.60 20.30 -15.97
C LEU A 695 0.71 18.85 -16.47
N LEU A 696 -0.24 18.40 -17.28
CA LEU A 696 -0.26 17.06 -17.88
C LEU A 696 0.76 16.94 -19.02
N VAL A 697 0.92 17.96 -19.87
CA VAL A 697 1.77 17.93 -21.07
C VAL A 697 3.20 18.43 -20.80
N ARG A 698 3.44 19.24 -19.75
CA ARG A 698 4.77 19.82 -19.47
C ARG A 698 5.87 18.75 -19.48
N PRO A 699 7.01 18.98 -20.14
CA PRO A 699 8.08 18.00 -20.21
C PRO A 699 8.63 17.69 -18.81
N TYR A 700 9.14 16.47 -18.65
CA TYR A 700 9.85 16.10 -17.44
C TYR A 700 11.07 17.00 -17.32
N LYS A 701 11.24 17.71 -16.20
CA LYS A 701 12.55 18.25 -15.87
C LYS A 701 13.38 17.05 -15.45
N GLU A 702 14.07 16.45 -16.41
CA GLU A 702 15.13 15.48 -16.15
C GLU A 702 16.01 16.01 -15.01
N SER A 703 16.24 15.16 -14.01
CA SER A 703 17.54 15.17 -13.36
C SER A 703 18.55 15.08 -14.50
N ALA A 704 19.52 15.99 -14.59
CA ALA A 704 20.52 16.07 -15.66
C ALA A 704 21.51 14.88 -15.64
N THR A 705 21.05 13.70 -15.20
CA THR A 705 21.76 12.45 -15.07
C THR A 705 21.15 11.49 -16.07
N LEU A 706 21.86 11.26 -17.18
CA LEU A 706 21.66 10.21 -18.20
C LEU A 706 20.72 10.54 -19.38
N SER A 707 21.28 11.21 -20.38
CA SER A 707 20.78 11.17 -21.75
C SER A 707 21.21 9.85 -22.43
N VAL A 708 20.44 8.78 -22.29
CA VAL A 708 20.66 7.55 -23.09
C VAL A 708 19.82 7.64 -24.37
N SER A 709 20.50 7.77 -25.51
CA SER A 709 19.83 7.76 -26.82
C SER A 709 19.31 6.35 -27.13
N THR A 710 17.99 6.19 -27.20
CA THR A 710 17.30 4.93 -27.52
C THR A 710 17.48 4.44 -28.95
N ASN A 711 18.20 5.17 -29.82
CA ASN A 711 18.37 4.83 -31.24
C ASN A 711 19.54 3.88 -31.55
N LYS A 712 20.32 3.42 -30.56
CA LYS A 712 21.45 2.49 -30.81
C LYS A 712 21.25 1.04 -30.33
N MET A 713 20.16 0.72 -29.62
CA MET A 713 19.91 -0.64 -29.11
C MET A 713 19.33 -1.64 -30.14
N PHE A 714 19.06 -1.23 -31.38
CA PHE A 714 18.58 -2.11 -32.45
C PHE A 714 19.55 -2.23 -33.63
N SER A 715 20.85 -2.33 -33.34
CA SER A 715 21.88 -2.58 -34.35
C SER A 715 22.92 -3.60 -33.87
N LYS A 716 22.48 -4.85 -33.69
CA LYS A 716 23.06 -6.10 -34.24
C LYS A 716 22.62 -7.30 -33.42
#